data_AF-A0A2P5D0F2-F1
#
_entry.id   AF-A0A2P5D0F2-F1
#
_cell.length_a   1.000
_cell.length_b   1.000
_cell.length_c   1.000
_cell.angle_alpha   90.00
_cell.angle_beta   90.00
_cell.angle_gamma   90.00
#
_symmetry.space_group_name_H-M   'P 1'
#
loop_
_entity.id
_entity.type
_entity.pdbx_description
1 polymer ?
#
loop_
_entity_poly.entity_id
_entity_poly.type
_entity_poly.pdbx_seq_one_letter_code
_entity_poly.pdbx_strand_id
1 'polypeptide(L)'
;MSSTNGVVLYSLLLFLFSSSLVTQNWQVLASSPVREHSFKRLDPLRRFKYYDGVYDVRNKHYWASTAFTGVHGYAIAGVWLLCGIGLGIFMTLKHNSINNWPIKELLDNHYFLMFFLVLFFTFLAIVASSLVLLANQRTMRRMEDLKGTIFSVGGDARKSLKNVMKAMTHMQYLLVPYDPSMAVTLNTTTHLLGNESRIVQYFVDKNGHSIDHAIQISFAEDTCSAFEEFELNPQKSSLSTMLPCMDPSYSDKMMAEIGFIVHTFITQLNSKIPDYYRLLRLDIGGQNDFLSGFINICNPFDGAPNYSYVPESCPKNAIPIGHIPHVLASFTCYEDDNERCQRNGKFVSKAIYNMASAYSRSTQDLLNVYPDLQSLTECRLVKDKFSYVVLHECVPFRVAVRLLWSSMLSLSIFMVVLRYTQKTTANIAGERAMPRNLAPVMLRLFSGSRCSTSAAVWSLVGCLLMFHFYSLVRQKGGTAGDIQFRTVQDPQLRELQKVDEENIQIPPPRGKRSPRAAKRRPKRQTTIVDEFLDENSQLRGTFFPDQKTAIVPRKDAVNDSFYYSPGRIWLDTDGNPIQAHGGGVLYDEKTRTYYWYGEYKDGPTYHAHKKAAARVDIIGVSCYSSKDLWKWKNEGIVLAAEETNETHDLHKSNVLERPKVVYNEKTGKYVMWMHIDDVNYTKASVGVAVSDYPTGPFDYLYSKRPHGFDSRDMTIFKDNDGVAYLIYSSEDNSELHIGPLTEDYLNVTPIMKRILVAQHREAPALFKYQGTYYMITSGCTGWAPNEALAHAAESIMGPWETMGNPCVGGSKIFRHTTFFAQSTFVIPLPGFPETFIFMADRWNPADLRDSRYIWLPLIVRGPVDRPLDYNFGFPLWSRVSIFWHRKWRLPQGWSVLK
;
A
#
# COMPACT_ATOMS: atom_id res chain seq x y z
N MET A 1 -12.75 21.98 77.32
CA MET A 1 -12.29 20.72 76.68
C MET A 1 -12.11 20.97 75.18
N SER A 2 -11.32 20.15 74.48
CA SER A 2 -10.94 20.36 73.07
C SER A 2 -11.97 19.77 72.08
N SER A 3 -12.15 20.42 70.93
CA SER A 3 -12.81 19.81 69.76
C SER A 3 -12.32 20.37 68.40
N THR A 4 -11.83 21.62 68.35
CA THR A 4 -11.41 22.29 67.09
C THR A 4 -10.09 21.78 66.52
N ASN A 5 -9.09 21.48 67.36
CA ASN A 5 -7.79 20.96 66.89
C ASN A 5 -7.91 19.57 66.22
N GLY A 6 -8.92 18.79 66.62
CA GLY A 6 -9.20 17.48 66.01
C GLY A 6 -9.51 17.59 64.53
N VAL A 7 -10.31 18.59 64.12
CA VAL A 7 -10.73 18.77 62.71
C VAL A 7 -9.55 19.14 61.82
N VAL A 8 -8.66 20.02 62.27
CA VAL A 8 -7.47 20.42 61.48
C VAL A 8 -6.47 19.27 61.37
N LEU A 9 -6.24 18.53 62.46
CA LEU A 9 -5.35 17.37 62.42
C LEU A 9 -5.93 16.23 61.57
N TYR A 10 -7.24 15.96 61.66
CA TYR A 10 -7.92 15.02 60.75
C TYR A 10 -7.87 15.49 59.30
N SER A 11 -8.03 16.78 59.04
CA SER A 11 -7.96 17.33 57.67
C SER A 11 -6.55 17.16 57.08
N LEU A 12 -5.51 17.42 57.86
CA LEU A 12 -4.11 17.32 57.42
C LEU A 12 -3.64 15.86 57.35
N LEU A 13 -4.12 14.99 58.24
CA LEU A 13 -3.97 13.54 58.11
C LEU A 13 -4.72 13.00 56.89
N LEU A 14 -5.96 13.40 56.63
CA LEU A 14 -6.68 13.06 55.39
C LEU A 14 -5.95 13.59 54.16
N PHE A 15 -5.30 14.76 54.22
CA PHE A 15 -4.48 15.29 53.13
C PHE A 15 -3.25 14.42 52.87
N LEU A 16 -2.54 14.01 53.92
CA LEU A 16 -1.39 13.10 53.81
C LEU A 16 -1.80 11.68 53.38
N PHE A 17 -2.89 11.13 53.94
CA PHE A 17 -3.37 9.78 53.67
C PHE A 17 -4.04 9.67 52.29
N SER A 18 -4.71 10.73 51.82
CA SER A 18 -5.15 10.80 50.42
C SER A 18 -3.96 10.97 49.47
N SER A 19 -2.93 11.75 49.83
CA SER A 19 -1.70 11.81 49.02
C SER A 19 -1.00 10.45 48.93
N SER A 20 -0.92 9.67 50.02
CA SER A 20 -0.30 8.35 50.00
C SER A 20 -1.13 7.31 49.23
N LEU A 21 -2.45 7.26 49.46
CA LEU A 21 -3.38 6.40 48.70
C LEU A 21 -3.36 6.73 47.20
N VAL A 22 -3.30 8.02 46.84
CA VAL A 22 -3.10 8.43 45.45
C VAL A 22 -1.74 7.96 44.95
N THR A 23 -0.62 8.15 45.67
CA THR A 23 0.69 7.68 45.17
C THR A 23 0.78 6.18 44.93
N GLN A 24 0.15 5.33 45.77
CA GLN A 24 0.14 3.88 45.52
C GLN A 24 -0.70 3.52 44.28
N ASN A 25 -1.93 4.03 44.17
CA ASN A 25 -2.79 3.75 43.01
C ASN A 25 -2.30 4.45 41.72
N TRP A 26 -1.53 5.54 41.81
CA TRP A 26 -0.89 6.19 40.66
C TRP A 26 0.42 5.57 40.24
N GLN A 27 1.18 4.94 41.15
CA GLN A 27 2.26 4.04 40.71
C GLN A 27 1.67 2.89 39.88
N VAL A 28 0.50 2.35 40.25
CA VAL A 28 -0.22 1.34 39.46
C VAL A 28 -0.79 1.91 38.14
N LEU A 29 -1.41 3.09 38.13
CA LEU A 29 -1.89 3.71 36.88
C LEU A 29 -0.77 4.15 35.92
N ALA A 30 0.44 4.42 36.43
CA ALA A 30 1.66 4.62 35.65
C ALA A 30 2.46 3.31 35.41
N SER A 31 1.94 2.16 35.87
CA SER A 31 2.48 0.82 35.57
C SER A 31 1.36 -0.16 35.25
N SER A 32 0.67 0.09 34.13
CA SER A 32 -0.11 -0.97 33.48
C SER A 32 0.81 -2.18 33.27
N PRO A 33 0.49 -3.37 33.81
CA PRO A 33 1.35 -4.54 33.66
C PRO A 33 1.39 -4.97 32.19
N VAL A 34 2.49 -5.61 31.81
CA VAL A 34 2.77 -6.05 30.43
C VAL A 34 1.71 -7.06 29.94
N ARG A 35 0.66 -6.57 29.25
CA ARG A 35 -0.18 -7.28 28.24
C ARG A 35 -1.37 -6.43 27.74
N GLU A 36 -1.15 -5.63 26.70
CA GLU A 36 -1.98 -5.55 25.47
C GLU A 36 -1.40 -4.47 24.54
N HIS A 37 -0.83 -4.86 23.39
CA HIS A 37 -0.23 -3.93 22.44
C HIS A 37 -1.32 -3.16 21.68
N SER A 38 -1.57 -1.91 22.07
CA SER A 38 -2.38 -0.97 21.29
C SER A 38 -2.22 0.48 21.78
N PHE A 39 -2.07 1.44 20.85
CA PHE A 39 -1.93 2.88 21.16
C PHE A 39 -3.28 3.55 21.53
N LYS A 40 -4.14 2.86 22.31
CA LYS A 40 -5.51 3.29 22.71
C LYS A 40 -5.50 4.55 23.58
N ARG A 41 -5.36 5.71 22.94
CA ARG A 41 -5.38 7.06 23.56
C ARG A 41 -6.60 7.83 23.09
N LEU A 42 -7.10 8.79 23.87
CA LEU A 42 -8.25 9.61 23.47
C LEU A 42 -7.78 10.71 22.51
N ASP A 43 -8.35 10.79 21.30
CA ASP A 43 -8.01 11.83 20.33
C ASP A 43 -9.02 12.99 20.38
N PRO A 44 -8.63 14.19 20.84
CA PRO A 44 -9.54 15.34 20.89
C PRO A 44 -10.00 15.81 19.49
N LEU A 45 -9.21 15.61 18.42
CA LEU A 45 -9.63 15.95 17.05
C LEU A 45 -10.69 14.97 16.51
N ARG A 46 -10.75 13.75 17.03
CA ARG A 46 -11.75 12.72 16.68
C ARG A 46 -12.88 12.63 17.73
N ARG A 47 -13.22 13.76 18.36
CA ARG A 47 -14.27 13.90 19.40
C ARG A 47 -14.08 12.98 20.60
N PHE A 48 -12.83 12.82 21.07
CA PHE A 48 -12.45 11.91 22.16
C PHE A 48 -12.81 10.43 21.93
N LYS A 49 -12.92 10.00 20.66
CA LYS A 49 -12.80 8.57 20.34
C LYS A 49 -11.36 8.13 20.53
N TYR A 50 -11.15 6.82 20.70
CA TYR A 50 -9.81 6.27 20.73
C TYR A 50 -9.06 6.52 19.41
N TYR A 51 -7.74 6.64 19.50
CA TYR A 51 -6.83 6.64 18.37
C TYR A 51 -6.58 5.17 17.98
N ASP A 52 -7.20 4.74 16.87
CA ASP A 52 -7.10 3.38 16.34
C ASP A 52 -5.94 3.23 15.31
N GLY A 53 -5.04 4.21 15.26
CA GLY A 53 -3.95 4.25 14.26
C GLY A 53 -2.63 3.67 14.77
N VAL A 54 -1.71 3.44 13.84
CA VAL A 54 -0.31 3.11 14.15
C VAL A 54 0.46 4.34 14.64
N TYR A 55 1.66 4.12 15.20
CA TYR A 55 2.68 5.14 15.44
C TYR A 55 3.05 5.84 14.11
N ASP A 56 2.47 7.01 13.86
CA ASP A 56 2.75 7.82 12.68
C ASP A 56 3.00 9.29 13.05
N VAL A 57 4.27 9.68 13.02
CA VAL A 57 4.74 11.06 13.25
C VAL A 57 4.25 12.06 12.21
N ARG A 58 3.64 11.62 11.10
CA ARG A 58 3.02 12.47 10.08
C ARG A 58 1.54 12.73 10.36
N ASN A 59 0.90 11.93 11.21
CA ASN A 59 -0.54 11.98 11.46
C ASN A 59 -0.91 13.04 12.51
N LYS A 60 -1.77 14.00 12.14
CA LYS A 60 -2.27 15.03 13.07
C LYS A 60 -3.10 14.45 14.22
N HIS A 61 -3.77 13.32 14.01
CA HIS A 61 -4.54 12.61 15.04
C HIS A 61 -3.62 11.90 16.06
N TYR A 62 -2.47 11.39 15.63
CA TYR A 62 -1.44 10.87 16.53
C TYR A 62 -0.93 11.98 17.46
N TRP A 63 -0.51 13.11 16.88
CA TRP A 63 -0.03 14.27 17.65
C TRP A 63 -1.06 14.83 18.62
N ALA A 64 -2.32 14.96 18.20
CA ALA A 64 -3.39 15.43 19.07
C ALA A 64 -3.66 14.48 20.24
N SER A 65 -3.61 13.17 20.00
CA SER A 65 -3.84 12.15 21.03
C SER A 65 -2.66 12.01 21.99
N THR A 66 -1.42 12.09 21.50
CA THR A 66 -0.19 12.07 22.32
C THR A 66 -0.04 13.37 23.13
N ALA A 67 -0.43 14.53 22.60
CA ALA A 67 -0.49 15.77 23.40
C ALA A 67 -1.58 15.71 24.49
N PHE A 68 -2.66 14.95 24.27
CA PHE A 68 -3.76 14.85 25.22
C PHE A 68 -3.45 14.01 26.46
N THR A 69 -2.50 13.05 26.41
CA THR A 69 -2.13 12.25 27.60
C THR A 69 -1.57 13.12 28.74
N GLY A 70 -0.85 14.19 28.41
CA GLY A 70 -0.32 15.17 29.38
C GLY A 70 -1.38 16.05 30.03
N VAL A 71 -2.60 16.15 29.48
CA VAL A 71 -3.66 17.06 29.97
C VAL A 71 -4.05 16.76 31.42
N HIS A 72 -4.00 15.50 31.85
CA HIS A 72 -4.31 15.13 33.24
C HIS A 72 -3.35 15.77 34.26
N GLY A 73 -2.06 15.92 33.92
CA GLY A 73 -1.08 16.62 34.76
C GLY A 73 -1.39 18.11 34.89
N TYR A 74 -1.69 18.78 33.77
CA TYR A 74 -2.08 20.20 33.76
C TYR A 74 -3.43 20.45 34.45
N ALA A 75 -4.41 19.54 34.29
CA ALA A 75 -5.69 19.61 34.96
C ALA A 75 -5.54 19.50 36.49
N ILE A 76 -4.69 18.59 36.98
CA ILE A 76 -4.40 18.47 38.41
C ILE A 76 -3.63 19.68 38.92
N ALA A 77 -2.66 20.21 38.18
CA ALA A 77 -2.00 21.47 38.54
C ALA A 77 -3.00 22.65 38.61
N GLY A 78 -3.98 22.70 37.70
CA GLY A 78 -5.09 23.66 37.73
C GLY A 78 -6.01 23.50 38.94
N VAL A 79 -6.39 22.26 39.29
CA VAL A 79 -7.18 21.97 40.50
C VAL A 79 -6.40 22.35 41.76
N TRP A 80 -5.11 22.04 41.85
CA TRP A 80 -4.26 22.47 42.98
C TRP A 80 -4.15 24.00 43.07
N LEU A 81 -4.02 24.69 41.94
CA LEU A 81 -4.03 26.16 41.90
C LEU A 81 -5.37 26.72 42.42
N LEU A 82 -6.49 26.18 41.95
CA LEU A 82 -7.84 26.60 42.35
C LEU A 82 -8.13 26.29 43.83
N CYS A 83 -7.73 25.13 44.34
CA CYS A 83 -7.82 24.79 45.76
C CYS A 83 -6.93 25.70 46.62
N GLY A 84 -5.73 26.02 46.16
CA GLY A 84 -4.83 26.97 46.84
C GLY A 84 -5.37 28.40 46.86
N ILE A 85 -6.00 28.86 45.77
CA ILE A 85 -6.71 30.14 45.70
C ILE A 85 -7.94 30.13 46.60
N GLY A 86 -8.73 29.05 46.58
CA GLY A 86 -9.91 28.88 47.44
C GLY A 86 -9.58 28.90 48.93
N LEU A 87 -8.53 28.18 49.35
CA LEU A 87 -7.98 28.27 50.71
C LEU A 87 -7.46 29.68 51.03
N GLY A 88 -6.80 30.34 50.06
CA GLY A 88 -6.36 31.72 50.19
C GLY A 88 -7.51 32.69 50.49
N ILE A 89 -8.58 32.61 49.69
CA ILE A 89 -9.79 33.43 49.80
C ILE A 89 -10.56 33.11 51.09
N PHE A 90 -10.73 31.82 51.42
CA PHE A 90 -11.36 31.39 52.67
C PHE A 90 -10.63 31.95 53.90
N MET A 91 -9.29 31.91 53.91
CA MET A 91 -8.49 32.47 54.99
C MET A 91 -8.61 34.00 55.08
N THR A 92 -8.65 34.73 53.95
CA THR A 92 -8.84 36.20 53.99
C THR A 92 -10.26 36.61 54.37
N LEU A 93 -11.29 35.85 53.96
CA LEU A 93 -12.67 36.11 54.38
C LEU A 93 -12.88 35.79 55.87
N LYS A 94 -12.28 34.70 56.38
CA LYS A 94 -12.36 34.33 57.79
C LYS A 94 -11.56 35.27 58.70
N HIS A 95 -10.52 35.94 58.18
CA HIS A 95 -9.75 36.95 58.90
C HIS A 95 -10.64 38.11 59.38
N ASN A 96 -11.63 38.52 58.58
CA ASN A 96 -12.60 39.56 58.96
C ASN A 96 -13.64 39.11 60.01
N SER A 97 -13.62 37.84 60.44
CA SER A 97 -14.65 37.24 61.31
C SER A 97 -14.09 36.55 62.57
N ILE A 98 -12.78 36.63 62.84
CA ILE A 98 -12.18 36.17 64.11
C ILE A 98 -11.30 37.28 64.68
N ASN A 99 -11.94 38.25 65.31
CA ASN A 99 -11.31 38.94 66.45
C ASN A 99 -11.39 38.00 67.67
N ASN A 100 -10.35 38.03 68.50
CA ASN A 100 -10.19 37.25 69.74
C ASN A 100 -10.05 35.72 69.58
N TRP A 101 -8.85 35.26 69.26
CA TRP A 101 -8.35 33.95 69.70
C TRP A 101 -6.97 34.10 70.38
N PRO A 102 -6.79 33.64 71.65
CA PRO A 102 -5.56 33.85 72.41
C PRO A 102 -4.48 32.83 72.04
N ILE A 103 -3.88 32.97 70.84
CA ILE A 103 -2.74 32.15 70.39
C ILE A 103 -1.41 32.92 70.64
N LYS A 104 -1.38 33.77 71.67
CA LYS A 104 -0.27 34.70 71.91
C LYS A 104 0.87 34.11 72.75
N GLU A 105 0.59 33.14 73.62
CA GLU A 105 1.59 32.57 74.55
C GLU A 105 2.19 31.23 74.08
N LEU A 106 1.51 30.49 73.20
CA LEU A 106 2.03 29.21 72.71
C LEU A 106 3.15 29.38 71.66
N LEU A 107 3.26 30.55 71.02
CA LEU A 107 4.03 30.72 69.79
C LEU A 107 5.46 31.27 69.95
N ASP A 108 5.82 31.85 71.10
CA ASP A 108 7.15 32.44 71.28
C ASP A 108 8.27 31.38 71.25
N ASN A 109 8.10 30.23 71.91
CA ASN A 109 9.01 29.09 71.78
C ASN A 109 8.97 28.43 70.38
N HIS A 110 7.88 28.58 69.63
CA HIS A 110 7.73 27.99 68.30
C HIS A 110 8.26 28.87 67.17
N TYR A 111 8.65 30.12 67.43
CA TYR A 111 9.24 31.01 66.41
C TYR A 111 10.53 30.42 65.84
N PHE A 112 11.43 29.91 66.69
CA PHE A 112 12.64 29.21 66.26
C PHE A 112 12.32 27.94 65.46
N LEU A 113 11.35 27.13 65.90
CA LEU A 113 10.93 25.93 65.17
C LEU A 113 10.40 26.28 63.77
N MET A 114 9.59 27.34 63.64
CA MET A 114 9.08 27.79 62.34
C MET A 114 10.19 28.36 61.44
N PHE A 115 11.18 29.06 62.01
CA PHE A 115 12.36 29.51 61.26
C PHE A 115 13.20 28.32 60.75
N PHE A 116 13.47 27.33 61.61
CA PHE A 116 14.16 26.10 61.21
C PHE A 116 13.35 25.29 60.18
N LEU A 117 12.02 25.24 60.27
CA LEU A 117 11.17 24.59 59.27
C LEU A 117 11.24 25.32 57.91
N VAL A 118 11.21 26.65 57.88
CA VAL A 118 11.40 27.41 56.63
C VAL A 118 12.78 27.12 56.03
N LEU A 119 13.85 27.11 56.84
CA LEU A 119 15.21 26.84 56.38
C LEU A 119 15.41 25.38 55.92
N PHE A 120 14.75 24.42 56.58
CA PHE A 120 14.72 23.01 56.18
C PHE A 120 13.97 22.83 54.84
N PHE A 121 12.83 23.48 54.64
CA PHE A 121 12.09 23.41 53.38
C PHE A 121 12.73 24.20 52.24
N THR A 122 13.49 25.29 52.49
CA THR A 122 14.32 25.89 51.43
C THR A 122 15.45 24.96 51.03
N PHE A 123 16.13 24.30 51.99
CA PHE A 123 17.15 23.31 51.69
C PHE A 123 16.59 22.14 50.87
N LEU A 124 15.45 21.56 51.26
CA LEU A 124 14.78 20.50 50.50
C LEU A 124 14.34 20.96 49.09
N ALA A 125 13.83 22.19 48.94
CA ALA A 125 13.50 22.75 47.63
C ALA A 125 14.74 22.97 46.74
N ILE A 126 15.89 23.37 47.31
CA ILE A 126 17.17 23.49 46.60
C ILE A 126 17.70 22.12 46.16
N VAL A 127 17.64 21.11 47.04
CA VAL A 127 18.02 19.72 46.72
C VAL A 127 17.11 19.15 45.63
N ALA A 128 15.79 19.31 45.75
CA ALA A 128 14.85 18.85 44.74
C ALA A 128 15.03 19.59 43.39
N SER A 129 15.32 20.90 43.39
CA SER A 129 15.63 21.66 42.19
C SER A 129 16.92 21.15 41.50
N SER A 130 17.95 20.86 42.29
CA SER A 130 19.20 20.26 41.80
C SER A 130 18.97 18.86 41.21
N LEU A 131 18.11 18.04 41.82
CA LEU A 131 17.73 16.72 41.31
C LEU A 131 16.91 16.82 40.01
N VAL A 132 15.97 17.76 39.90
CA VAL A 132 15.24 18.05 38.64
C VAL A 132 16.23 18.45 37.54
N LEU A 133 17.18 19.35 37.83
CA LEU A 133 18.18 19.78 36.85
C LEU A 133 19.09 18.61 36.39
N LEU A 134 19.56 17.79 37.33
CA LEU A 134 20.37 16.60 37.05
C LEU A 134 19.61 15.56 36.23
N ALA A 135 18.35 15.27 36.59
CA ALA A 135 17.49 14.33 35.88
C ALA A 135 17.17 14.83 34.47
N ASN A 136 16.92 16.13 34.30
CA ASN A 136 16.72 16.75 32.99
C ASN A 136 17.99 16.63 32.12
N GLN A 137 19.16 17.01 32.63
CA GLN A 137 20.44 16.88 31.92
C GLN A 137 20.84 15.42 31.59
N ARG A 138 20.40 14.44 32.39
CA ARG A 138 20.58 13.01 32.10
C ARG A 138 19.60 12.51 31.04
N THR A 139 18.36 13.01 31.04
CA THR A 139 17.33 12.67 30.06
C THR A 139 17.68 13.24 28.68
N MET A 140 18.11 14.51 28.61
CA MET A 140 18.54 15.16 27.36
C MET A 140 19.77 14.49 26.71
N ARG A 141 20.74 14.00 27.49
CA ARG A 141 21.90 13.28 26.93
C ARG A 141 21.48 11.97 26.26
N ARG A 142 20.74 11.11 26.98
CA ARG A 142 20.21 9.84 26.45
C ARG A 142 19.33 10.02 25.21
N MET A 143 18.66 11.16 25.09
CA MET A 143 17.87 11.50 23.90
C MET A 143 18.75 11.71 22.65
N GLU A 144 19.92 12.36 22.80
CA GLU A 144 20.89 12.50 21.71
C GLU A 144 21.60 11.16 21.40
N ASP A 145 21.90 10.34 22.42
CA ASP A 145 22.47 8.99 22.23
C ASP A 145 21.52 8.06 21.45
N LEU A 146 20.21 8.10 21.78
CA LEU A 146 19.14 7.41 21.05
C LEU A 146 19.01 7.92 19.60
N LYS A 147 18.99 9.25 19.41
CA LYS A 147 18.91 9.92 18.11
C LYS A 147 20.10 9.56 17.20
N GLY A 148 21.33 9.60 17.73
CA GLY A 148 22.54 9.21 17.00
C GLY A 148 22.49 7.76 16.53
N THR A 149 21.95 6.85 17.37
CA THR A 149 21.80 5.43 17.03
C THR A 149 20.78 5.22 15.90
N ILE A 150 19.63 5.91 15.91
CA ILE A 150 18.63 5.86 14.83
C ILE A 150 19.23 6.30 13.50
N PHE A 151 20.03 7.38 13.47
CA PHE A 151 20.72 7.81 12.26
C PHE A 151 21.80 6.82 11.79
N SER A 152 22.45 6.09 12.70
CA SER A 152 23.40 5.03 12.33
C SER A 152 22.74 3.90 11.52
N VAL A 153 21.50 3.52 11.85
CA VAL A 153 20.77 2.45 11.12
C VAL A 153 20.52 2.84 9.66
N GLY A 154 20.05 4.07 9.41
CA GLY A 154 19.89 4.59 8.05
C GLY A 154 21.22 4.71 7.28
N GLY A 155 22.30 5.09 7.99
CA GLY A 155 23.65 5.16 7.42
C GLY A 155 24.22 3.80 7.01
N ASP A 156 24.05 2.79 7.87
CA ASP A 156 24.52 1.42 7.64
C ASP A 156 23.72 0.72 6.53
N ALA A 157 22.38 0.82 6.53
CA ALA A 157 21.55 0.26 5.45
C ALA A 157 21.89 0.86 4.08
N ARG A 158 22.11 2.19 4.01
CA ARG A 158 22.56 2.89 2.80
C ARG A 158 23.95 2.43 2.33
N LYS A 159 24.83 2.03 3.25
CA LYS A 159 26.17 1.51 2.94
C LYS A 159 26.08 0.15 2.23
N SER A 160 25.31 -0.79 2.76
CA SER A 160 25.07 -2.10 2.12
C SER A 160 24.38 -1.96 0.76
N LEU A 161 23.34 -1.12 0.65
CA LEU A 161 22.72 -0.81 -0.64
C LEU A 161 23.72 -0.25 -1.67
N LYS A 162 24.64 0.63 -1.24
CA LYS A 162 25.68 1.17 -2.12
C LYS A 162 26.73 0.13 -2.54
N ASN A 163 27.05 -0.84 -1.68
CA ASN A 163 27.91 -1.97 -2.03
C ASN A 163 27.26 -2.84 -3.11
N VAL A 164 26.00 -3.24 -2.90
CA VAL A 164 25.19 -4.02 -3.86
C VAL A 164 25.12 -3.30 -5.21
N MET A 165 24.71 -2.03 -5.24
CA MET A 165 24.65 -1.24 -6.48
C MET A 165 26.00 -1.20 -7.20
N LYS A 166 27.12 -1.01 -6.48
CA LYS A 166 28.46 -0.97 -7.08
C LYS A 166 28.83 -2.30 -7.74
N ALA A 167 28.53 -3.42 -7.09
CA ALA A 167 28.75 -4.76 -7.66
C ALA A 167 27.87 -4.97 -8.91
N MET A 168 26.59 -4.64 -8.84
CA MET A 168 25.67 -4.78 -9.98
C MET A 168 26.07 -3.93 -11.19
N THR A 169 26.56 -2.69 -10.99
CA THR A 169 27.13 -1.87 -12.07
C THR A 169 28.37 -2.52 -12.70
N HIS A 170 29.22 -3.18 -11.91
CA HIS A 170 30.42 -3.84 -12.41
C HIS A 170 30.08 -5.13 -13.18
N MET A 171 29.15 -5.95 -12.65
CA MET A 171 28.60 -7.12 -13.34
C MET A 171 27.96 -6.74 -14.67
N GLN A 172 27.15 -5.67 -14.71
CA GLN A 172 26.57 -5.12 -15.93
C GLN A 172 27.67 -4.81 -16.96
N TYR A 173 28.68 -4.02 -16.58
CA TYR A 173 29.78 -3.63 -17.46
C TYR A 173 30.56 -4.83 -18.02
N LEU A 174 30.77 -5.87 -17.22
CA LEU A 174 31.45 -7.11 -17.63
C LEU A 174 30.59 -7.95 -18.60
N LEU A 175 29.27 -7.99 -18.41
CA LEU A 175 28.37 -8.87 -19.15
C LEU A 175 27.78 -8.27 -20.43
N VAL A 176 27.71 -6.93 -20.59
CA VAL A 176 27.21 -6.24 -21.81
C VAL A 176 27.59 -6.91 -23.15
N PRO A 177 28.86 -7.29 -23.42
CA PRO A 177 29.26 -7.88 -24.70
C PRO A 177 29.01 -9.40 -24.83
N TYR A 178 28.50 -10.09 -23.80
CA TYR A 178 28.29 -11.54 -23.77
C TYR A 178 26.86 -11.96 -23.43
N ASP A 179 26.19 -11.22 -22.55
CA ASP A 179 24.78 -11.38 -22.20
C ASP A 179 24.13 -10.00 -22.06
N PRO A 180 23.67 -9.41 -23.18
CA PRO A 180 22.98 -8.12 -23.15
C PRO A 180 21.63 -8.18 -22.43
N SER A 181 21.02 -9.37 -22.29
CA SER A 181 19.75 -9.55 -21.58
C SER A 181 19.96 -9.37 -20.07
N MET A 182 20.94 -10.10 -19.51
CA MET A 182 21.34 -9.97 -18.11
C MET A 182 21.86 -8.57 -17.79
N ALA A 183 22.62 -7.96 -18.71
CA ALA A 183 23.10 -6.58 -18.54
C ALA A 183 21.96 -5.55 -18.47
N VAL A 184 20.88 -5.70 -19.24
CA VAL A 184 19.68 -4.85 -19.14
C VAL A 184 18.97 -5.06 -17.80
N THR A 185 18.77 -6.31 -17.36
CA THR A 185 18.17 -6.61 -16.04
C THR A 185 18.98 -5.99 -14.90
N LEU A 186 20.31 -6.15 -14.90
CA LEU A 186 21.20 -5.56 -13.90
C LEU A 186 21.15 -4.02 -13.91
N ASN A 187 21.06 -3.39 -15.09
CA ASN A 187 20.91 -1.95 -15.23
C ASN A 187 19.62 -1.43 -14.59
N THR A 188 18.49 -2.04 -14.94
CA THR A 188 17.15 -1.68 -14.43
C THR A 188 17.08 -1.79 -12.91
N THR A 189 17.53 -2.92 -12.35
CA THR A 189 17.55 -3.11 -10.89
C THR A 189 18.52 -2.17 -10.19
N THR A 190 19.68 -1.86 -10.78
CA THR A 190 20.64 -0.90 -10.21
C THR A 190 20.07 0.52 -10.16
N HIS A 191 19.40 0.97 -11.23
CA HIS A 191 18.80 2.31 -11.27
C HIS A 191 17.71 2.51 -10.21
N LEU A 192 16.93 1.46 -9.94
CA LEU A 192 15.73 1.50 -9.10
C LEU A 192 16.05 1.18 -7.62
N LEU A 193 17.03 0.32 -7.31
CA LEU A 193 17.73 0.36 -6.00
C LEU A 193 18.32 1.75 -5.71
N GLY A 194 18.84 2.42 -6.75
CA GLY A 194 19.30 3.81 -6.69
C GLY A 194 18.21 4.84 -6.43
N ASN A 195 16.94 4.53 -6.73
CA ASN A 195 15.81 5.38 -6.37
C ASN A 195 15.42 5.20 -4.91
N GLU A 196 15.27 3.96 -4.43
CA GLU A 196 14.93 3.67 -3.03
C GLU A 196 16.03 4.17 -2.07
N SER A 197 17.30 4.03 -2.44
CA SER A 197 18.43 4.59 -1.70
C SER A 197 18.35 6.13 -1.55
N ARG A 198 17.81 6.85 -2.56
CA ARG A 198 17.53 8.29 -2.46
C ARG A 198 16.31 8.60 -1.59
N ILE A 199 15.29 7.74 -1.57
CA ILE A 199 14.13 7.89 -0.68
C ILE A 199 14.54 7.70 0.80
N VAL A 200 15.39 6.72 1.09
CA VAL A 200 16.00 6.53 2.42
C VAL A 200 16.85 7.74 2.82
N GLN A 201 17.71 8.24 1.92
CA GLN A 201 18.49 9.46 2.14
C GLN A 201 17.58 10.67 2.45
N TYR A 202 16.54 10.89 1.64
CA TYR A 202 15.57 11.98 1.83
C TYR A 202 14.79 11.84 3.14
N PHE A 203 14.45 10.62 3.56
CA PHE A 203 13.84 10.36 4.86
C PHE A 203 14.78 10.76 6.01
N VAL A 204 16.05 10.36 5.95
CA VAL A 204 17.05 10.70 6.97
C VAL A 204 17.25 12.22 7.05
N ASP A 205 17.55 12.87 5.93
CA ASP A 205 17.93 14.29 5.90
C ASP A 205 16.74 15.21 6.25
N LYS A 206 15.55 14.93 5.70
CA LYS A 206 14.38 15.82 5.87
C LYS A 206 13.72 15.67 7.24
N ASN A 207 13.64 14.45 7.77
CA ASN A 207 12.96 14.25 9.06
C ASN A 207 13.84 14.65 10.24
N GLY A 208 15.17 14.64 10.13
CA GLY A 208 16.05 15.00 11.25
C GLY A 208 15.75 16.37 11.87
N HIS A 209 15.57 17.41 11.06
CA HIS A 209 15.23 18.75 11.54
C HIS A 209 13.79 18.85 12.11
N SER A 210 12.90 17.92 11.75
CA SER A 210 11.54 17.83 12.31
C SER A 210 11.53 17.03 13.64
N ILE A 211 12.37 15.99 13.72
CA ILE A 211 12.59 15.18 14.92
C ILE A 211 13.19 16.04 16.05
N ASP A 212 14.12 16.96 15.73
CA ASP A 212 14.66 17.92 16.71
C ASP A 212 13.60 18.84 17.35
N HIS A 213 12.50 19.14 16.66
CA HIS A 213 11.36 19.87 17.25
C HIS A 213 10.37 18.94 17.97
N ALA A 214 10.21 17.69 17.53
CA ALA A 214 9.35 16.69 18.15
C ALA A 214 9.88 16.16 19.49
N ILE A 215 11.21 16.15 19.67
CA ILE A 215 11.91 15.51 20.79
C ILE A 215 11.55 16.08 22.18
N GLN A 216 11.11 17.34 22.29
CA GLN A 216 11.00 18.01 23.59
C GLN A 216 9.86 17.52 24.51
N ILE A 217 8.82 16.83 23.99
CA ILE A 217 7.69 16.34 24.81
C ILE A 217 7.24 14.94 24.36
N SER A 218 7.26 13.98 25.29
CA SER A 218 6.73 12.60 25.20
C SER A 218 7.21 11.64 24.10
N PHE A 219 7.94 12.08 23.07
CA PHE A 219 8.25 11.25 21.89
C PHE A 219 8.91 9.89 22.21
N ALA A 220 9.97 9.88 23.03
CA ALA A 220 10.83 8.70 23.16
C ALA A 220 10.21 7.50 23.91
N GLU A 221 9.19 7.68 24.76
CA GLU A 221 8.50 6.53 25.37
C GLU A 221 7.67 5.77 24.32
N ASP A 222 7.09 6.48 23.36
CA ASP A 222 6.38 5.90 22.22
C ASP A 222 7.38 5.23 21.27
N THR A 223 8.48 5.90 20.94
CA THR A 223 9.57 5.37 20.10
C THR A 223 10.11 4.06 20.63
N CYS A 224 10.41 3.98 21.94
CA CYS A 224 10.89 2.76 22.58
C CYS A 224 9.85 1.64 22.58
N SER A 225 8.58 1.96 22.82
CA SER A 225 7.49 0.97 22.79
C SER A 225 7.23 0.44 21.37
N ALA A 226 7.46 1.27 20.35
CA ALA A 226 7.35 0.89 18.95
C ALA A 226 8.56 0.05 18.48
N PHE A 227 9.77 0.31 18.99
CA PHE A 227 10.93 -0.57 18.78
C PHE A 227 10.77 -1.94 19.44
N GLU A 228 10.22 -2.01 20.66
CA GLU A 228 9.85 -3.27 21.32
C GLU A 228 8.81 -4.06 20.49
N GLU A 229 7.85 -3.38 19.88
CA GLU A 229 6.86 -3.99 18.98
C GLU A 229 7.51 -4.50 17.67
N PHE A 230 8.47 -3.78 17.10
CA PHE A 230 9.23 -4.20 15.92
C PHE A 230 10.16 -5.40 16.20
N GLU A 231 10.80 -5.45 17.37
CA GLU A 231 11.61 -6.61 17.77
C GLU A 231 10.76 -7.89 17.89
N LEU A 232 9.54 -7.78 18.43
CA LEU A 232 8.57 -8.87 18.56
C LEU A 232 7.99 -9.33 17.22
N ASN A 233 7.62 -8.40 16.33
CA ASN A 233 7.13 -8.74 14.99
C ASN A 233 7.35 -7.58 13.99
N PRO A 234 8.44 -7.60 13.20
CA PRO A 234 8.73 -6.50 12.26
C PRO A 234 7.58 -6.20 11.30
N GLN A 235 6.92 -7.25 10.76
CA GLN A 235 5.84 -7.14 9.78
C GLN A 235 4.54 -6.54 10.34
N LYS A 236 4.19 -6.88 11.59
CA LYS A 236 2.95 -6.43 12.24
C LYS A 236 3.14 -5.30 13.24
N SER A 237 4.34 -4.72 13.28
CA SER A 237 4.65 -3.54 14.09
C SER A 237 4.11 -2.27 13.45
N SER A 238 3.93 -1.24 14.26
CA SER A 238 3.59 0.11 13.80
C SER A 238 4.68 0.74 12.92
N LEU A 239 5.95 0.35 13.10
CA LEU A 239 7.08 0.76 12.25
C LEU A 239 7.13 0.07 10.89
N SER A 240 6.38 -1.01 10.63
CA SER A 240 6.43 -1.73 9.33
C SER A 240 6.06 -0.84 8.14
N THR A 241 5.23 0.18 8.39
CA THR A 241 4.83 1.22 7.42
C THR A 241 5.94 2.22 7.07
N MET A 242 7.02 2.27 7.84
CA MET A 242 8.17 3.17 7.63
C MET A 242 9.48 2.42 7.34
N LEU A 243 9.60 1.19 7.85
CA LEU A 243 10.74 0.28 7.66
C LEU A 243 10.20 -1.10 7.23
N PRO A 244 9.74 -1.24 5.97
CA PRO A 244 9.22 -2.49 5.46
C PRO A 244 10.35 -3.52 5.29
N CYS A 245 10.39 -4.50 6.19
CA CYS A 245 11.13 -5.74 5.97
C CYS A 245 10.43 -6.58 4.88
N MET A 246 11.13 -7.51 4.23
CA MET A 246 10.47 -8.52 3.39
C MET A 246 9.82 -9.61 4.26
N ASP A 247 8.80 -10.29 3.72
CA ASP A 247 8.19 -11.43 4.41
C ASP A 247 9.19 -12.59 4.47
N PRO A 248 9.41 -13.25 5.63
CA PRO A 248 10.34 -14.37 5.74
C PRO A 248 10.08 -15.49 4.74
N SER A 249 8.82 -15.83 4.46
CA SER A 249 8.49 -16.87 3.48
C SER A 249 8.82 -16.47 2.03
N TYR A 250 9.13 -15.20 1.77
CA TYR A 250 9.58 -14.71 0.48
C TYR A 250 11.10 -14.49 0.46
N SER A 251 11.71 -13.90 1.50
CA SER A 251 13.17 -13.77 1.61
C SER A 251 13.85 -15.13 1.57
N ASP A 252 13.35 -16.10 2.32
CA ASP A 252 14.01 -17.40 2.46
C ASP A 252 13.97 -18.17 1.13
N LYS A 253 12.87 -18.03 0.36
CA LYS A 253 12.76 -18.58 -1.01
C LYS A 253 13.70 -17.88 -1.98
N MET A 254 13.74 -16.54 -1.97
CA MET A 254 14.62 -15.74 -2.83
C MET A 254 16.10 -16.09 -2.60
N MET A 255 16.54 -16.15 -1.34
CA MET A 255 17.92 -16.48 -1.01
C MET A 255 18.24 -17.95 -1.34
N ALA A 256 17.32 -18.88 -1.10
CA ALA A 256 17.48 -20.28 -1.50
C ALA A 256 17.49 -20.47 -3.03
N GLU A 257 16.76 -19.65 -3.80
CA GLU A 257 16.78 -19.68 -5.27
C GLU A 257 18.10 -19.14 -5.83
N ILE A 258 18.63 -18.04 -5.29
CA ILE A 258 19.97 -17.53 -5.64
C ILE A 258 21.04 -18.57 -5.27
N GLY A 259 20.94 -19.16 -4.06
CA GLY A 259 21.82 -20.24 -3.61
C GLY A 259 21.75 -21.46 -4.53
N PHE A 260 20.55 -21.92 -4.90
CA PHE A 260 20.33 -23.02 -5.83
C PHE A 260 20.95 -22.77 -7.21
N ILE A 261 20.78 -21.57 -7.77
CA ILE A 261 21.34 -21.19 -9.08
C ILE A 261 22.87 -21.24 -9.04
N VAL A 262 23.50 -20.59 -8.05
CA VAL A 262 24.96 -20.54 -7.95
C VAL A 262 25.54 -21.91 -7.59
N HIS A 263 24.91 -22.65 -6.68
CA HIS A 263 25.28 -24.03 -6.34
C HIS A 263 25.24 -24.93 -7.59
N THR A 264 24.13 -24.89 -8.34
CA THR A 264 23.93 -25.72 -9.53
C THR A 264 24.95 -25.37 -10.62
N PHE A 265 25.22 -24.09 -10.85
CA PHE A 265 26.23 -23.63 -11.79
C PHE A 265 27.64 -24.14 -11.43
N ILE A 266 28.08 -23.97 -10.18
CA ILE A 266 29.42 -24.41 -9.75
C ILE A 266 29.52 -25.95 -9.76
N THR A 267 28.46 -26.66 -9.36
CA THR A 267 28.40 -28.13 -9.43
C THR A 267 28.44 -28.64 -10.88
N GLN A 268 27.76 -27.97 -11.83
CA GLN A 268 27.85 -28.28 -13.25
C GLN A 268 29.26 -28.03 -13.82
N LEU A 269 29.90 -26.90 -13.48
CA LEU A 269 31.28 -26.62 -13.86
C LEU A 269 32.22 -27.72 -13.34
N ASN A 270 32.14 -28.05 -12.05
CA ASN A 270 32.95 -29.12 -11.44
C ASN A 270 32.72 -30.49 -12.12
N SER A 271 31.49 -30.81 -12.55
CA SER A 271 31.21 -32.05 -13.30
C SER A 271 31.87 -32.12 -14.68
N LYS A 272 32.25 -30.98 -15.27
CA LYS A 272 32.84 -30.89 -16.62
C LYS A 272 34.35 -30.75 -16.65
N ILE A 273 34.99 -30.42 -15.52
CA ILE A 273 36.45 -30.37 -15.38
C ILE A 273 37.13 -31.72 -15.77
N PRO A 274 36.64 -32.91 -15.34
CA PRO A 274 37.26 -34.19 -15.72
C PRO A 274 37.18 -34.52 -17.22
N ASP A 275 36.10 -34.12 -17.90
CA ASP A 275 35.94 -34.34 -19.34
C ASP A 275 36.99 -33.54 -20.14
N TYR A 276 37.29 -32.31 -19.69
CA TYR A 276 38.27 -31.45 -20.35
C TYR A 276 39.70 -31.97 -20.18
N TYR A 277 40.07 -32.51 -19.00
CA TYR A 277 41.39 -33.14 -18.81
C TYR A 277 41.63 -34.35 -19.71
N ARG A 278 40.59 -35.16 -19.98
CA ARG A 278 40.67 -36.27 -20.95
C ARG A 278 40.92 -35.79 -22.38
N LEU A 279 40.29 -34.69 -22.78
CA LEU A 279 40.50 -34.07 -24.10
C LEU A 279 41.91 -33.49 -24.28
N LEU A 280 42.53 -32.97 -23.21
CA LEU A 280 43.86 -32.35 -23.23
C LEU A 280 45.04 -33.34 -23.39
N ARG A 281 44.80 -34.66 -23.41
CA ARG A 281 45.85 -35.71 -23.49
C ARG A 281 46.98 -35.55 -22.45
N LEU A 282 46.66 -35.13 -21.22
CA LEU A 282 47.58 -35.19 -20.09
C LEU A 282 47.68 -36.63 -19.53
N ASP A 283 48.09 -37.56 -20.39
CA ASP A 283 48.30 -38.97 -20.09
C ASP A 283 49.66 -39.18 -19.38
N ILE A 284 49.73 -38.74 -18.12
CA ILE A 284 50.86 -39.01 -17.24
C ILE A 284 50.72 -40.46 -16.76
N GLY A 285 51.17 -41.39 -17.60
CA GLY A 285 51.10 -42.82 -17.32
C GLY A 285 51.95 -43.24 -16.12
N GLY A 286 51.37 -44.06 -15.25
CA GLY A 286 52.08 -44.78 -14.19
C GLY A 286 52.05 -44.13 -12.80
N GLN A 287 51.33 -44.77 -11.89
CA GLN A 287 51.51 -44.72 -10.43
C GLN A 287 51.79 -43.35 -9.79
N ASN A 288 50.71 -42.64 -9.40
CA ASN A 288 50.52 -42.29 -8.00
C ASN A 288 49.09 -41.77 -7.73
N ASP A 289 48.58 -42.02 -6.52
CA ASP A 289 47.25 -41.63 -6.05
C ASP A 289 47.19 -40.14 -5.63
N PHE A 290 47.83 -39.29 -6.43
CA PHE A 290 48.19 -37.91 -6.08
C PHE A 290 47.59 -36.87 -7.06
N LEU A 291 47.25 -37.30 -8.28
CA LEU A 291 46.54 -36.46 -9.26
C LEU A 291 45.01 -36.44 -9.03
N SER A 292 44.49 -37.35 -8.19
CA SER A 292 43.09 -37.43 -7.75
C SER A 292 42.58 -36.18 -6.99
N GLY A 293 43.47 -35.22 -6.68
CA GLY A 293 43.21 -34.07 -5.79
C GLY A 293 43.26 -32.67 -6.42
N PHE A 294 43.29 -32.54 -7.75
CA PHE A 294 43.39 -31.27 -8.49
C PHE A 294 42.23 -31.10 -9.49
N ILE A 295 41.46 -30.01 -9.55
CA ILE A 295 41.14 -28.98 -8.53
C ILE A 295 39.63 -28.71 -8.69
N ASN A 296 38.85 -28.79 -7.60
CA ASN A 296 37.44 -28.36 -7.62
C ASN A 296 37.33 -26.85 -7.45
N ILE A 297 36.38 -26.22 -8.15
CA ILE A 297 35.94 -24.86 -7.86
C ILE A 297 35.18 -24.88 -6.53
N CYS A 298 35.53 -23.94 -5.64
CA CYS A 298 34.85 -23.71 -4.37
C CYS A 298 33.38 -23.37 -4.62
N ASN A 299 32.48 -24.26 -4.16
CA ASN A 299 31.06 -24.01 -4.06
C ASN A 299 30.75 -23.61 -2.61
N PRO A 300 30.46 -22.33 -2.32
CA PRO A 300 30.21 -21.85 -0.96
C PRO A 300 28.76 -22.04 -0.51
N PHE A 301 27.97 -22.87 -1.20
CA PHE A 301 26.58 -23.17 -0.88
C PHE A 301 26.39 -24.65 -0.57
N ASP A 302 25.65 -24.96 0.50
CA ASP A 302 25.26 -26.34 0.80
C ASP A 302 24.27 -26.92 -0.23
N GLY A 303 23.96 -28.21 -0.09
CA GLY A 303 23.06 -28.91 -1.01
C GLY A 303 21.58 -28.74 -0.68
N ALA A 304 20.73 -29.48 -1.40
CA ALA A 304 19.31 -29.58 -1.07
C ALA A 304 19.10 -30.02 0.40
N PRO A 305 18.12 -29.45 1.13
CA PRO A 305 17.02 -28.64 0.61
C PRO A 305 17.22 -27.11 0.65
N ASN A 306 18.21 -26.59 1.38
CA ASN A 306 18.22 -25.17 1.76
C ASN A 306 19.13 -24.27 0.92
N TYR A 307 20.23 -24.81 0.36
CA TYR A 307 21.23 -24.04 -0.39
C TYR A 307 21.78 -22.84 0.42
N SER A 308 22.09 -23.08 1.68
CA SER A 308 22.61 -22.09 2.63
C SER A 308 24.02 -21.64 2.25
N TYR A 309 24.32 -20.35 2.39
CA TYR A 309 25.66 -19.81 2.16
C TYR A 309 26.60 -20.14 3.33
N VAL A 310 27.55 -21.05 3.08
CA VAL A 310 28.55 -21.54 4.04
C VAL A 310 29.94 -21.48 3.38
N PRO A 311 30.57 -20.29 3.29
CA PRO A 311 31.87 -20.14 2.63
C PRO A 311 33.00 -20.94 3.29
N GLU A 312 32.84 -21.31 4.57
CA GLU A 312 33.77 -22.18 5.31
C GLU A 312 33.73 -23.66 4.88
N SER A 313 32.72 -24.08 4.12
CA SER A 313 32.60 -25.47 3.63
C SER A 313 33.53 -25.80 2.45
N CYS A 314 34.16 -24.79 1.84
CA CYS A 314 35.07 -25.01 0.72
C CYS A 314 36.38 -25.70 1.17
N PRO A 315 36.80 -26.79 0.51
CA PRO A 315 38.09 -27.44 0.79
C PRO A 315 39.27 -26.48 0.62
N LYS A 316 40.31 -26.61 1.46
CA LYS A 316 41.50 -25.74 1.43
C LYS A 316 42.27 -25.75 0.10
N ASN A 317 42.06 -26.78 -0.74
CA ASN A 317 42.67 -26.93 -2.06
C ASN A 317 41.73 -26.50 -3.19
N ALA A 318 40.52 -26.00 -2.91
CA ALA A 318 39.55 -25.59 -3.91
C ALA A 318 39.83 -24.17 -4.43
N ILE A 319 39.56 -23.91 -5.71
CA ILE A 319 39.79 -22.61 -6.34
C ILE A 319 38.55 -21.70 -6.18
N PRO A 320 38.69 -20.46 -5.68
CA PRO A 320 37.62 -19.46 -5.73
C PRO A 320 37.21 -19.15 -7.17
N ILE A 321 35.92 -18.93 -7.41
CA ILE A 321 35.40 -18.73 -8.78
C ILE A 321 36.05 -17.53 -9.49
N GLY A 322 36.39 -16.46 -8.77
CA GLY A 322 37.12 -15.31 -9.31
C GLY A 322 38.58 -15.57 -9.74
N HIS A 323 39.17 -16.71 -9.35
CA HIS A 323 40.55 -17.09 -9.74
C HIS A 323 40.62 -17.96 -11.01
N ILE A 324 39.49 -18.47 -11.51
CA ILE A 324 39.41 -19.22 -12.77
C ILE A 324 40.14 -18.54 -13.96
N PRO A 325 40.10 -17.20 -14.16
CA PRO A 325 40.77 -16.56 -15.29
C PRO A 325 42.30 -16.68 -15.19
N HIS A 326 42.84 -16.72 -13.97
CA HIS A 326 44.28 -16.93 -13.74
C HIS A 326 44.74 -18.35 -14.12
N VAL A 327 43.83 -19.34 -14.06
CA VAL A 327 44.08 -20.70 -14.57
C VAL A 327 43.93 -20.74 -16.09
N LEU A 328 42.84 -20.18 -16.63
CA LEU A 328 42.56 -20.20 -18.07
C LEU A 328 43.62 -19.44 -18.88
N ALA A 329 44.21 -18.37 -18.35
CA ALA A 329 45.26 -17.60 -19.01
C ALA A 329 46.45 -18.46 -19.47
N SER A 330 46.85 -19.48 -18.69
CA SER A 330 47.92 -20.42 -19.03
C SER A 330 47.63 -21.24 -20.29
N PHE A 331 46.35 -21.55 -20.53
CA PHE A 331 45.87 -22.33 -21.68
C PHE A 331 45.33 -21.45 -22.82
N THR A 332 45.43 -20.12 -22.71
CA THR A 332 44.82 -19.18 -23.65
C THR A 332 45.77 -18.80 -24.79
N CYS A 333 45.26 -18.94 -26.01
CA CYS A 333 45.85 -18.43 -27.23
C CYS A 333 45.53 -16.93 -27.39
N TYR A 334 46.57 -16.11 -27.50
CA TYR A 334 46.48 -14.65 -27.71
C TYR A 334 47.06 -14.20 -29.06
N GLU A 335 47.69 -15.12 -29.80
CA GLU A 335 48.16 -14.97 -31.18
C GLU A 335 47.04 -15.41 -32.14
N ASP A 336 47.01 -14.90 -33.38
CA ASP A 336 46.02 -15.31 -34.38
C ASP A 336 46.41 -16.62 -35.10
N ASP A 337 47.62 -17.14 -34.87
CA ASP A 337 48.11 -18.44 -35.36
C ASP A 337 47.64 -19.60 -34.44
N ASN A 338 46.52 -20.19 -34.83
CA ASN A 338 45.89 -21.29 -34.10
C ASN A 338 46.74 -22.58 -34.10
N GLU A 339 47.51 -22.85 -35.16
CA GLU A 339 48.36 -24.06 -35.25
C GLU A 339 49.59 -23.97 -34.34
N ARG A 340 50.14 -22.76 -34.17
CA ARG A 340 51.24 -22.49 -33.24
C ARG A 340 50.77 -22.51 -31.79
N CYS A 341 49.58 -21.99 -31.51
CA CYS A 341 48.97 -22.08 -30.19
C CYS A 341 48.72 -23.53 -29.75
N GLN A 342 48.14 -24.37 -30.62
CA GLN A 342 47.87 -25.78 -30.30
C GLN A 342 49.17 -26.56 -30.02
N ARG A 343 50.24 -26.33 -30.80
CA ARG A 343 51.58 -26.90 -30.55
C ARG A 343 52.19 -26.46 -29.20
N ASN A 344 51.82 -25.27 -28.71
CA ASN A 344 52.27 -24.72 -27.43
C ASN A 344 51.32 -25.05 -26.25
N GLY A 345 50.38 -26.00 -26.41
CA GLY A 345 49.44 -26.39 -25.35
C GLY A 345 48.36 -25.34 -25.03
N LYS A 346 48.10 -24.39 -25.95
CA LYS A 346 47.12 -23.33 -25.80
C LYS A 346 45.90 -23.60 -26.66
N PHE A 347 44.79 -23.94 -26.01
CA PHE A 347 43.56 -24.42 -26.65
C PHE A 347 42.34 -23.51 -26.45
N VAL A 348 42.40 -22.59 -25.47
CA VAL A 348 41.32 -21.63 -25.21
C VAL A 348 41.53 -20.40 -26.10
N SER A 349 40.53 -20.00 -26.88
CA SER A 349 40.63 -18.77 -27.68
C SER A 349 40.49 -17.52 -26.81
N LYS A 350 41.13 -16.41 -27.22
CA LYS A 350 41.01 -15.09 -26.59
C LYS A 350 39.55 -14.66 -26.35
N ALA A 351 38.62 -15.01 -27.25
CA ALA A 351 37.20 -14.74 -27.10
C ALA A 351 36.55 -15.56 -25.97
N ILE A 352 36.80 -16.87 -25.92
CA ILE A 352 36.29 -17.77 -24.87
C ILE A 352 36.88 -17.38 -23.51
N TYR A 353 38.17 -17.04 -23.46
CA TYR A 353 38.85 -16.54 -22.26
C TYR A 353 38.18 -15.25 -21.73
N ASN A 354 37.93 -14.26 -22.59
CA ASN A 354 37.30 -13.01 -22.16
C ASN A 354 35.87 -13.23 -21.64
N MET A 355 35.08 -14.07 -22.32
CA MET A 355 33.73 -14.45 -21.89
C MET A 355 33.73 -15.17 -20.54
N ALA A 356 34.56 -16.21 -20.38
CA ALA A 356 34.70 -16.95 -19.12
C ALA A 356 35.20 -16.05 -17.98
N SER A 357 36.07 -15.08 -18.29
CA SER A 357 36.57 -14.07 -17.34
C SER A 357 35.48 -13.11 -16.88
N ALA A 358 34.58 -12.68 -17.78
CA ALA A 358 33.43 -11.84 -17.44
C ALA A 358 32.45 -12.58 -16.50
N TYR A 359 32.07 -13.81 -16.82
CA TYR A 359 31.20 -14.61 -15.96
C TYR A 359 31.85 -14.91 -14.59
N SER A 360 33.09 -15.40 -14.57
CA SER A 360 33.86 -15.68 -13.35
C SER A 360 33.90 -14.49 -12.38
N ARG A 361 34.24 -13.30 -12.90
CA ARG A 361 34.30 -12.07 -12.12
C ARG A 361 32.92 -11.63 -11.64
N SER A 362 31.90 -11.77 -12.49
CA SER A 362 30.53 -11.40 -12.12
C SER A 362 29.97 -12.30 -11.03
N THR A 363 30.20 -13.62 -11.09
CA THR A 363 29.81 -14.52 -10.00
C THR A 363 30.60 -14.22 -8.72
N GLN A 364 31.88 -13.84 -8.81
CA GLN A 364 32.64 -13.39 -7.64
C GLN A 364 32.05 -12.11 -7.03
N ASP A 365 31.64 -11.13 -7.83
CA ASP A 365 30.99 -9.91 -7.33
C ASP A 365 29.65 -10.18 -6.66
N LEU A 366 28.85 -11.12 -7.19
CA LEU A 366 27.62 -11.60 -6.53
C LEU A 366 27.93 -12.24 -5.16
N LEU A 367 28.93 -13.12 -5.07
CA LEU A 367 29.36 -13.73 -3.81
C LEU A 367 29.86 -12.67 -2.80
N ASN A 368 30.58 -11.65 -3.28
CA ASN A 368 31.10 -10.56 -2.44
C ASN A 368 29.98 -9.73 -1.78
N VAL A 369 28.82 -9.58 -2.43
CA VAL A 369 27.66 -8.83 -1.88
C VAL A 369 26.55 -9.72 -1.34
N TYR A 370 26.66 -11.05 -1.42
CA TYR A 370 25.66 -11.97 -0.87
C TYR A 370 25.37 -11.73 0.63
N PRO A 371 26.36 -11.44 1.51
CA PRO A 371 26.07 -11.11 2.91
C PRO A 371 25.36 -9.75 3.10
N ASP A 372 25.67 -8.76 2.26
CA ASP A 372 24.97 -7.46 2.27
C ASP A 372 23.52 -7.63 1.81
N LEU A 373 23.27 -8.46 0.77
CA LEU A 373 21.93 -8.84 0.33
C LEU A 373 21.17 -9.56 1.45
N GLN A 374 21.73 -10.63 2.02
CA GLN A 374 21.09 -11.42 3.09
C GLN A 374 20.74 -10.57 4.32
N SER A 375 21.63 -9.66 4.73
CA SER A 375 21.40 -8.76 5.87
C SER A 375 20.26 -7.74 5.62
N LEU A 376 20.08 -7.33 4.35
CA LEU A 376 18.96 -6.49 3.92
C LEU A 376 17.65 -7.27 3.78
N THR A 377 17.68 -8.48 3.18
CA THR A 377 16.46 -9.29 2.95
C THR A 377 15.87 -9.84 4.24
N GLU A 378 16.70 -10.33 5.16
CA GLU A 378 16.31 -10.79 6.50
C GLU A 378 15.99 -9.63 7.48
N CYS A 379 16.15 -8.37 7.04
CA CYS A 379 16.00 -7.15 7.88
C CYS A 379 16.93 -7.10 9.11
N ARG A 380 17.98 -7.92 9.12
CA ARG A 380 18.83 -8.26 10.26
C ARG A 380 19.57 -7.05 10.81
N LEU A 381 20.12 -6.23 9.90
CA LEU A 381 20.80 -4.97 10.21
C LEU A 381 19.92 -3.98 11.00
N VAL A 382 18.61 -3.94 10.74
CA VAL A 382 17.66 -3.08 11.46
C VAL A 382 17.30 -3.72 12.80
N LYS A 383 16.98 -5.02 12.80
CA LYS A 383 16.56 -5.77 13.98
C LYS A 383 17.62 -5.77 15.10
N ASP A 384 18.87 -6.11 14.77
CA ASP A 384 19.95 -6.23 15.76
C ASP A 384 20.26 -4.87 16.41
N LYS A 385 20.21 -3.79 15.62
CA LYS A 385 20.38 -2.41 16.11
C LYS A 385 19.21 -1.96 16.99
N PHE A 386 17.96 -2.33 16.65
CA PHE A 386 16.80 -1.99 17.48
C PHE A 386 16.78 -2.78 18.80
N SER A 387 17.16 -4.07 18.78
CA SER A 387 17.35 -4.86 20.00
C SER A 387 18.40 -4.21 20.93
N TYR A 388 19.53 -3.77 20.36
CA TYR A 388 20.54 -3.01 21.11
C TYR A 388 19.97 -1.74 21.76
N VAL A 389 19.20 -0.93 21.01
CA VAL A 389 18.54 0.30 21.50
C VAL A 389 17.53 0.01 22.61
N VAL A 390 16.68 -1.01 22.44
CA VAL A 390 15.67 -1.41 23.43
C VAL A 390 16.35 -1.78 24.75
N LEU A 391 17.40 -2.60 24.69
CA LEU A 391 18.13 -3.07 25.87
C LEU A 391 18.97 -1.98 26.55
N HIS A 392 19.71 -1.16 25.79
CA HIS A 392 20.75 -0.28 26.35
C HIS A 392 20.30 1.17 26.57
N GLU A 393 19.38 1.70 25.75
CA GLU A 393 18.92 3.09 25.87
C GLU A 393 17.50 3.22 26.41
N CYS A 394 16.55 2.44 25.89
CA CYS A 394 15.13 2.58 26.25
C CYS A 394 14.84 2.26 27.72
N VAL A 395 15.40 1.17 28.25
CA VAL A 395 15.25 0.80 29.68
C VAL A 395 15.75 1.91 30.62
N PRO A 396 17.00 2.39 30.54
CA PRO A 396 17.47 3.46 31.43
C PRO A 396 16.92 4.85 31.09
N PHE A 397 16.44 5.10 29.86
CA PHE A 397 15.68 6.32 29.54
C PHE A 397 14.36 6.36 30.31
N ARG A 398 13.57 5.28 30.31
CA ARG A 398 12.33 5.19 31.11
C ARG A 398 12.61 5.39 32.61
N VAL A 399 13.75 4.93 33.13
CA VAL A 399 14.18 5.21 34.51
C VAL A 399 14.52 6.68 34.74
N ALA A 400 15.20 7.35 33.80
CA ALA A 400 15.52 8.77 33.89
C ALA A 400 14.27 9.66 33.87
N VAL A 401 13.29 9.35 33.02
CA VAL A 401 11.99 10.04 32.97
C VAL A 401 11.20 9.86 34.27
N ARG A 402 11.15 8.64 34.82
CA ARG A 402 10.51 8.38 36.14
C ARG A 402 11.17 9.17 37.28
N LEU A 403 12.50 9.30 37.25
CA LEU A 403 13.27 10.10 38.22
C LEU A 403 13.00 11.62 38.06
N LEU A 404 12.82 12.10 36.83
CA LEU A 404 12.47 13.50 36.58
C LEU A 404 11.08 13.82 37.13
N TRP A 405 10.06 13.01 36.83
CA TRP A 405 8.69 13.20 37.33
C TRP A 405 8.61 13.14 38.86
N SER A 406 9.28 12.18 39.51
CA SER A 406 9.29 12.11 40.98
C SER A 406 10.01 13.30 41.62
N SER A 407 11.10 13.78 41.01
CA SER A 407 11.81 14.99 41.47
C SER A 407 10.96 16.26 41.31
N MET A 408 10.22 16.40 40.20
CA MET A 408 9.32 17.53 39.96
C MET A 408 8.11 17.53 40.91
N LEU A 409 7.53 16.35 41.19
CA LEU A 409 6.46 16.20 42.18
C LEU A 409 6.95 16.56 43.59
N SER A 410 8.13 16.07 43.98
CA SER A 410 8.78 16.38 45.25
C SER A 410 9.04 17.89 45.42
N LEU A 411 9.61 18.53 44.39
CA LEU A 411 9.80 19.99 44.36
C LEU A 411 8.49 20.76 44.50
N SER A 412 7.43 20.33 43.81
CA SER A 412 6.10 20.96 43.90
C SER A 412 5.54 20.89 45.33
N ILE A 413 5.65 19.74 45.99
CA ILE A 413 5.21 19.55 47.39
C ILE A 413 6.00 20.48 48.32
N PHE A 414 7.34 20.51 48.23
CA PHE A 414 8.15 21.39 49.07
C PHE A 414 7.87 22.87 48.84
N MET A 415 7.65 23.30 47.59
CA MET A 415 7.33 24.70 47.29
C MET A 415 5.95 25.13 47.81
N VAL A 416 4.96 24.23 47.84
CA VAL A 416 3.65 24.50 48.48
C VAL A 416 3.79 24.63 49.99
N VAL A 417 4.51 23.71 50.64
CA VAL A 417 4.74 23.74 52.09
C VAL A 417 5.55 24.98 52.48
N LEU A 418 6.62 25.31 51.74
CA LEU A 418 7.42 26.52 51.93
C LEU A 418 6.58 27.79 51.85
N ARG A 419 5.72 27.91 50.83
CA ARG A 419 4.86 29.11 50.67
C ARG A 419 3.83 29.23 51.79
N TYR A 420 3.39 28.11 52.36
CA TYR A 420 2.52 28.09 53.53
C TYR A 420 3.26 28.53 54.80
N THR A 421 4.44 27.97 55.10
CA THR A 421 5.24 28.32 56.29
C THR A 421 5.81 29.74 56.23
N GLN A 422 6.16 30.25 55.04
CA GLN A 422 6.49 31.65 54.83
C GLN A 422 5.31 32.59 55.09
N LYS A 423 4.08 32.21 54.70
CA LYS A 423 2.89 33.04 54.94
C LYS A 423 2.48 33.05 56.41
N THR A 424 2.59 31.92 57.13
CA THR A 424 2.32 31.90 58.58
C THR A 424 3.37 32.69 59.36
N THR A 425 4.66 32.52 59.05
CA THR A 425 5.73 33.31 59.70
C THR A 425 5.64 34.80 59.40
N ALA A 426 5.27 35.22 58.19
CA ALA A 426 5.03 36.62 57.85
C ALA A 426 3.87 37.23 58.66
N ASN A 427 2.76 36.51 58.82
CA ASN A 427 1.65 36.95 59.67
C ASN A 427 2.07 37.11 61.14
N ILE A 428 2.85 36.15 61.68
CA ILE A 428 3.36 36.19 63.07
C ILE A 428 4.34 37.37 63.27
N ALA A 429 5.15 37.69 62.26
CA ALA A 429 6.07 38.83 62.31
C ALA A 429 5.34 40.19 62.25
N GLY A 430 4.21 40.27 61.52
CA GLY A 430 3.44 41.50 61.36
C GLY A 430 2.82 42.05 62.66
N GLU A 431 2.60 41.21 63.67
CA GLU A 431 2.02 41.61 64.97
C GLU A 431 3.06 42.03 66.02
N ARG A 432 4.37 41.91 65.75
CA ARG A 432 5.44 42.28 66.70
C ARG A 432 6.05 43.65 66.39
N ALA A 433 5.60 44.68 67.11
CA ALA A 433 6.37 45.91 67.27
C ALA A 433 7.61 45.64 68.16
N MET A 434 8.74 45.31 67.53
CA MET A 434 9.98 44.98 68.25
C MET A 434 10.68 46.25 68.80
N PRO A 435 11.23 46.24 70.03
CA PRO A 435 11.92 47.40 70.59
C PRO A 435 13.15 47.82 69.76
N ARG A 436 13.41 49.13 69.70
CA ARG A 436 14.66 49.68 69.16
C ARG A 436 15.83 49.28 70.07
N ASN A 437 16.60 48.25 69.69
CA ASN A 437 18.07 48.15 69.85
C ASN A 437 18.66 46.78 69.43
N LEU A 438 18.40 46.30 68.20
CA LEU A 438 19.31 45.35 67.52
C LEU A 438 19.17 45.36 65.98
N ALA A 439 19.22 46.53 65.35
CA ALA A 439 19.05 46.67 63.90
C ALA A 439 20.18 47.44 63.19
N PRO A 440 21.28 46.75 62.82
CA PRO A 440 22.13 47.22 61.71
C PRO A 440 22.46 46.15 60.65
N VAL A 441 21.81 44.98 60.63
CA VAL A 441 22.10 43.90 59.66
C VAL A 441 20.88 43.47 58.80
N MET A 442 19.77 43.07 59.41
CA MET A 442 18.63 42.46 58.70
C MET A 442 17.69 43.42 57.94
N LEU A 443 17.92 44.74 58.01
CA LEU A 443 16.90 45.75 57.65
C LEU A 443 17.30 46.68 56.49
N ARG A 444 18.10 46.19 55.53
CA ARG A 444 18.44 46.90 54.27
C ARG A 444 17.91 46.26 52.97
N LEU A 445 17.36 45.05 53.01
CA LEU A 445 16.84 44.36 51.82
C LEU A 445 15.33 44.57 51.56
N PHE A 446 14.57 45.06 52.53
CA PHE A 446 13.12 45.29 52.40
C PHE A 446 12.70 46.65 52.97
N SER A 447 13.02 47.72 52.23
CA SER A 447 12.44 49.06 52.43
C SER A 447 12.35 49.78 51.08
N GLY A 448 11.20 49.67 50.42
CA GLY A 448 11.00 50.08 49.02
C GLY A 448 9.53 50.05 48.62
N SER A 449 8.74 50.95 49.20
CA SER A 449 7.28 50.98 49.05
C SER A 449 6.82 51.20 47.60
N ARG A 450 6.10 50.21 47.03
CA ARG A 450 4.71 50.35 46.52
C ARG A 450 4.19 49.05 45.89
N CYS A 451 3.10 48.51 46.44
CA CYS A 451 2.35 47.43 45.79
C CYS A 451 1.38 48.03 44.75
N SER A 452 1.68 47.85 43.46
CA SER A 452 0.73 47.92 42.33
C SER A 452 1.48 47.66 41.01
N THR A 453 2.49 48.50 40.73
CA THR A 453 3.17 48.54 39.42
C THR A 453 3.96 47.28 39.10
N SER A 454 4.68 46.68 40.05
CA SER A 454 5.47 45.46 39.79
C SER A 454 4.58 44.29 39.34
N ALA A 455 3.50 43.99 40.06
CA ALA A 455 2.58 42.93 39.68
C ALA A 455 1.87 43.23 38.34
N ALA A 456 1.45 44.48 38.12
CA ALA A 456 0.85 44.90 36.85
C ALA A 456 1.85 44.78 35.68
N VAL A 457 3.11 45.16 35.85
CA VAL A 457 4.17 45.04 34.83
C VAL A 457 4.52 43.58 34.56
N TRP A 458 4.63 42.72 35.57
CA TRP A 458 4.87 41.29 35.35
C TRP A 458 3.66 40.56 34.75
N SER A 459 2.43 40.99 35.06
CA SER A 459 1.23 40.54 34.34
C SER A 459 1.19 41.07 32.90
N LEU A 460 1.61 42.32 32.65
CA LEU A 460 1.70 42.88 31.30
C LEU A 460 2.78 42.19 30.47
N VAL A 461 3.95 41.89 31.05
CA VAL A 461 5.00 41.07 30.45
C VAL A 461 4.51 39.64 30.21
N GLY A 462 3.76 39.05 31.14
CA GLY A 462 3.10 37.75 30.94
C GLY A 462 2.10 37.76 29.78
N CYS A 463 1.25 38.79 29.71
CA CYS A 463 0.30 38.98 28.60
C CYS A 463 1.03 39.27 27.28
N LEU A 464 2.09 40.08 27.28
CA LEU A 464 2.91 40.37 26.10
C LEU A 464 3.65 39.13 25.62
N LEU A 465 4.23 38.32 26.52
CA LEU A 465 4.84 37.03 26.17
C LEU A 465 3.80 36.05 25.63
N MET A 466 2.60 35.96 26.23
CA MET A 466 1.50 35.16 25.71
C MET A 466 1.00 35.67 24.35
N PHE A 467 0.97 36.98 24.12
CA PHE A 467 0.62 37.57 22.82
C PHE A 467 1.73 37.38 21.79
N HIS A 468 3.00 37.40 22.20
CA HIS A 468 4.14 37.08 21.34
C HIS A 468 4.15 35.59 20.97
N PHE A 469 3.81 34.70 21.90
CA PHE A 469 3.68 33.26 21.67
C PHE A 469 2.48 32.95 20.77
N TYR A 470 1.33 33.58 21.02
CA TYR A 470 0.16 33.53 20.14
C TYR A 470 0.44 34.11 18.75
N SER A 471 1.23 35.20 18.66
CA SER A 471 1.69 35.74 17.38
C SER A 471 2.64 34.78 16.68
N LEU A 472 3.66 34.21 17.34
CA LEU A 472 4.55 33.20 16.72
C LEU A 472 3.77 31.98 16.20
N VAL A 473 2.77 31.51 16.96
CA VAL A 473 1.88 30.40 16.56
C VAL A 473 0.98 30.77 15.36
N ARG A 474 0.62 32.06 15.19
CA ARG A 474 -0.28 32.54 14.13
C ARG A 474 0.46 33.07 12.89
N GLN A 475 1.66 33.62 13.05
CA GLN A 475 2.41 34.39 12.05
C GLN A 475 3.25 33.50 11.09
N LYS A 476 3.05 32.18 11.11
CA LYS A 476 3.46 31.29 10.01
C LYS A 476 2.31 30.69 9.21
N GLY A 477 1.09 31.19 9.41
CA GLY A 477 -0.06 30.96 8.54
C GLY A 477 -0.21 32.06 7.47
N GLY A 478 0.74 32.17 6.53
CA GLY A 478 0.56 33.05 5.36
C GLY A 478 1.80 33.74 4.80
N THR A 479 2.64 33.00 4.07
CA THR A 479 3.30 33.44 2.81
C THR A 479 3.97 32.21 2.18
N ALA A 480 3.15 31.33 1.58
CA ALA A 480 3.68 30.41 0.59
C ALA A 480 3.94 31.23 -0.68
N GLY A 481 5.19 31.30 -1.13
CA GLY A 481 5.49 31.83 -2.47
C GLY A 481 5.01 30.83 -3.52
N ASP A 482 4.26 31.30 -4.51
CA ASP A 482 3.72 30.45 -5.58
C ASP A 482 4.85 29.87 -6.44
N ILE A 483 5.24 28.62 -6.15
CA ILE A 483 5.84 27.73 -7.14
C ILE A 483 4.74 26.78 -7.58
N GLN A 484 4.24 27.03 -8.78
CA GLN A 484 2.96 26.55 -9.29
C GLN A 484 2.97 25.06 -9.68
N PHE A 485 3.12 24.16 -8.70
CA PHE A 485 2.82 22.75 -8.89
C PHE A 485 1.35 22.61 -9.31
N ARG A 486 1.13 22.17 -10.56
CA ARG A 486 -0.14 22.17 -11.29
C ARG A 486 -1.10 21.08 -10.78
N THR A 487 -1.40 21.13 -9.49
CA THR A 487 -2.18 20.14 -8.74
C THR A 487 -3.66 20.37 -8.98
N VAL A 488 -4.14 20.01 -10.18
CA VAL A 488 -5.57 20.04 -10.51
C VAL A 488 -6.28 18.90 -9.76
N GLN A 489 -6.54 19.11 -8.47
CA GLN A 489 -7.45 18.26 -7.70
C GLN A 489 -8.90 18.64 -8.01
N ASP A 490 -9.34 18.29 -9.23
CA ASP A 490 -10.73 18.44 -9.66
C ASP A 490 -11.69 17.88 -8.58
N PRO A 491 -12.62 18.69 -8.04
CA PRO A 491 -13.64 18.21 -7.12
C PRO A 491 -14.48 17.04 -7.67
N GLN A 492 -14.71 17.00 -8.98
CA GLN A 492 -15.58 16.01 -9.63
C GLN A 492 -15.00 14.59 -9.59
N LEU A 493 -13.68 14.45 -9.76
CA LEU A 493 -13.00 13.16 -9.67
C LEU A 493 -13.15 12.56 -8.25
N ARG A 494 -13.32 13.39 -7.21
CA ARG A 494 -13.58 12.92 -5.84
C ARG A 494 -14.98 12.33 -5.67
N GLU A 495 -15.96 12.73 -6.48
CA GLU A 495 -17.28 12.06 -6.49
C GLU A 495 -17.15 10.65 -7.07
N LEU A 496 -16.43 10.49 -8.19
CA LEU A 496 -16.22 9.19 -8.83
C LEU A 496 -15.36 8.21 -8.00
N GLN A 497 -14.48 8.72 -7.13
CA GLN A 497 -13.67 7.89 -6.21
C GLN A 497 -14.42 7.47 -4.93
N LYS A 498 -15.65 7.97 -4.69
CA LYS A 498 -16.39 7.79 -3.45
C LYS A 498 -17.25 6.52 -3.49
N VAL A 499 -16.67 5.40 -3.08
CA VAL A 499 -17.29 4.06 -3.18
C VAL A 499 -18.53 3.85 -2.32
N ASP A 500 -19.48 3.09 -2.86
CA ASP A 500 -20.58 2.47 -2.11
C ASP A 500 -20.12 1.17 -1.42
N GLU A 501 -20.63 0.92 -0.20
CA GLU A 501 -20.49 -0.37 0.50
C GLU A 501 -21.74 -1.23 0.30
N GLU A 502 -21.56 -2.46 -0.18
CA GLU A 502 -22.66 -3.33 -0.61
C GLU A 502 -22.46 -4.79 -0.23
N ASN A 503 -23.34 -5.25 0.67
CA ASN A 503 -23.31 -6.57 1.27
C ASN A 503 -24.67 -7.24 1.06
N ILE A 504 -24.75 -8.22 0.16
CA ILE A 504 -25.92 -9.09 0.03
C ILE A 504 -25.88 -10.09 1.19
N GLN A 505 -26.91 -10.10 2.03
CA GLN A 505 -27.05 -11.07 3.12
C GLN A 505 -27.77 -12.33 2.62
N ILE A 506 -27.14 -13.50 2.77
CA ILE A 506 -27.78 -14.78 2.47
C ILE A 506 -28.81 -15.08 3.58
N PRO A 507 -30.11 -15.28 3.25
CA PRO A 507 -31.12 -15.58 4.25
C PRO A 507 -30.88 -16.98 4.88
N PRO A 508 -31.19 -17.18 6.17
CA PRO A 508 -30.99 -18.47 6.82
C PRO A 508 -31.92 -19.54 6.20
N PRO A 509 -31.43 -20.77 5.98
CA PRO A 509 -32.16 -21.81 5.26
C PRO A 509 -33.45 -22.21 5.98
N ARG A 510 -34.59 -21.88 5.39
CA ARG A 510 -35.92 -22.17 5.96
C ARG A 510 -36.23 -23.67 5.93
N GLY A 511 -36.33 -24.28 7.10
CA GLY A 511 -36.94 -25.60 7.27
C GLY A 511 -36.66 -26.25 8.63
N LYS A 512 -37.70 -26.52 9.41
CA LYS A 512 -37.60 -27.46 10.54
C LYS A 512 -37.32 -28.86 9.99
N ARG A 513 -36.04 -29.26 9.92
CA ARG A 513 -35.66 -30.63 9.53
C ARG A 513 -36.31 -31.62 10.48
N SER A 514 -37.04 -32.61 9.95
CA SER A 514 -37.53 -33.71 10.78
C SER A 514 -36.32 -34.57 11.23
N PRO A 515 -36.33 -35.14 12.45
CA PRO A 515 -35.17 -35.87 12.99
C PRO A 515 -34.69 -37.04 12.10
N ARG A 516 -35.57 -37.62 11.28
CA ARG A 516 -35.24 -38.73 10.38
C ARG A 516 -34.39 -38.32 9.15
N ALA A 517 -34.30 -37.03 8.81
CA ALA A 517 -33.56 -36.57 7.63
C ALA A 517 -32.03 -36.46 7.84
N ALA A 518 -31.54 -36.58 9.08
CA ALA A 518 -30.15 -36.26 9.46
C ALA A 518 -29.06 -37.26 8.98
N LYS A 519 -29.42 -38.36 8.29
CA LYS A 519 -28.50 -39.43 7.86
C LYS A 519 -28.04 -39.36 6.39
N ARG A 520 -28.25 -38.25 5.66
CA ARG A 520 -27.63 -38.02 4.34
C ARG A 520 -26.42 -37.09 4.46
N ARG A 521 -25.40 -37.33 3.61
CA ARG A 521 -24.10 -36.61 3.60
C ARG A 521 -24.30 -35.08 3.69
N PRO A 522 -23.39 -34.33 4.33
CA PRO A 522 -23.48 -32.88 4.37
C PRO A 522 -23.51 -32.31 2.94
N LYS A 523 -24.61 -31.65 2.58
CA LYS A 523 -24.66 -30.84 1.35
C LYS A 523 -23.64 -29.71 1.50
N ARG A 524 -22.87 -29.44 0.44
CA ARG A 524 -22.05 -28.24 0.30
C ARG A 524 -22.91 -27.02 0.63
N GLN A 525 -22.41 -26.11 1.46
CA GLN A 525 -23.10 -24.86 1.78
C GLN A 525 -23.17 -24.02 0.49
N THR A 526 -24.35 -23.52 0.13
CA THR A 526 -24.51 -22.71 -1.07
C THR A 526 -23.73 -21.40 -0.92
N THR A 527 -22.97 -21.07 -1.96
CA THR A 527 -22.26 -19.81 -2.07
C THR A 527 -23.15 -18.78 -2.76
N ILE A 528 -22.83 -17.50 -2.62
CA ILE A 528 -23.56 -16.42 -3.32
C ILE A 528 -23.45 -16.52 -4.85
N VAL A 529 -22.47 -17.27 -5.37
CA VAL A 529 -22.33 -17.56 -6.81
C VAL A 529 -23.26 -18.70 -7.24
N ASP A 530 -23.45 -19.73 -6.39
CA ASP A 530 -24.49 -20.75 -6.64
C ASP A 530 -25.89 -20.10 -6.64
N GLU A 531 -26.16 -19.17 -5.71
CA GLU A 531 -27.41 -18.40 -5.62
C GLU A 531 -27.59 -17.36 -6.77
N PHE A 532 -26.51 -16.96 -7.45
CA PHE A 532 -26.57 -16.11 -8.65
C PHE A 532 -26.98 -16.91 -9.89
N LEU A 533 -26.48 -18.15 -9.99
CA LEU A 533 -26.71 -19.07 -11.10
C LEU A 533 -28.05 -19.83 -11.00
N ASP A 534 -28.58 -20.04 -9.79
CA ASP A 534 -29.89 -20.67 -9.60
C ASP A 534 -31.04 -19.72 -9.95
N GLU A 535 -31.74 -20.03 -11.04
CA GLU A 535 -32.96 -19.34 -11.49
C GLU A 535 -34.03 -19.23 -10.38
N ASN A 536 -34.07 -20.20 -9.46
CA ASN A 536 -35.03 -20.34 -8.37
C ASN A 536 -34.56 -19.69 -7.05
N SER A 537 -33.39 -19.02 -7.03
CA SER A 537 -32.86 -18.43 -5.79
C SER A 537 -33.77 -17.35 -5.23
N GLN A 538 -33.87 -17.28 -3.89
CA GLN A 538 -34.56 -16.19 -3.19
C GLN A 538 -33.83 -14.84 -3.34
N LEU A 539 -32.57 -14.84 -3.79
CA LEU A 539 -31.77 -13.65 -4.06
C LEU A 539 -31.82 -13.20 -5.53
N ARG A 540 -32.51 -13.94 -6.41
CA ARG A 540 -32.60 -13.69 -7.86
C ARG A 540 -32.92 -12.23 -8.20
N GLY A 541 -33.95 -11.65 -7.56
CA GLY A 541 -34.36 -10.24 -7.75
C GLY A 541 -33.40 -9.18 -7.18
N THR A 542 -32.35 -9.58 -6.45
CA THR A 542 -31.25 -8.71 -6.02
C THR A 542 -30.17 -8.61 -7.10
N PHE A 543 -29.91 -9.70 -7.83
CA PHE A 543 -28.98 -9.72 -8.95
C PHE A 543 -29.59 -9.17 -10.23
N PHE A 544 -30.88 -9.46 -10.47
CA PHE A 544 -31.66 -9.06 -11.63
C PHE A 544 -32.93 -8.32 -11.18
N PRO A 545 -32.86 -7.01 -10.89
CA PRO A 545 -34.02 -6.20 -10.51
C PRO A 545 -35.09 -6.12 -11.60
N ASP A 546 -36.33 -5.86 -11.18
CA ASP A 546 -37.50 -5.86 -12.07
C ASP A 546 -37.67 -4.58 -12.92
N GLN A 547 -38.55 -4.66 -13.92
CA GLN A 547 -38.89 -3.58 -14.85
C GLN A 547 -39.32 -2.28 -14.17
N LYS A 548 -39.84 -2.31 -12.92
CA LYS A 548 -40.23 -1.10 -12.19
C LYS A 548 -39.02 -0.26 -11.75
N THR A 549 -37.83 -0.87 -11.73
CA THR A 549 -36.56 -0.22 -11.39
C THR A 549 -35.75 0.23 -12.62
N ALA A 550 -36.24 -0.06 -13.83
CA ALA A 550 -35.54 0.16 -15.09
C ALA A 550 -35.15 1.63 -15.32
N ILE A 551 -34.05 1.81 -16.04
CA ILE A 551 -33.60 3.11 -16.53
C ILE A 551 -34.41 3.45 -17.78
N VAL A 552 -35.26 4.48 -17.69
CA VAL A 552 -36.14 4.95 -18.78
C VAL A 552 -35.61 6.30 -19.33
N PRO A 553 -35.08 6.38 -20.56
CA PRO A 553 -34.57 7.64 -21.10
C PRO A 553 -35.65 8.66 -21.54
N ARG A 554 -36.89 8.21 -21.82
CA ARG A 554 -38.02 9.07 -22.25
C ARG A 554 -39.10 9.19 -21.16
N LYS A 555 -39.06 10.28 -20.38
CA LYS A 555 -40.21 11.12 -19.93
C LYS A 555 -39.81 12.11 -18.82
N ASP A 556 -40.05 13.39 -19.08
CA ASP A 556 -40.53 14.45 -18.15
C ASP A 556 -39.98 14.49 -16.70
N ALA A 557 -38.71 14.13 -16.51
CA ALA A 557 -38.01 14.40 -15.26
C ALA A 557 -37.66 15.89 -15.16
N VAL A 558 -38.37 16.65 -14.31
CA VAL A 558 -38.07 18.05 -13.97
C VAL A 558 -36.85 18.14 -13.02
N ASN A 559 -35.80 17.38 -13.32
CA ASN A 559 -34.54 17.29 -12.57
C ASN A 559 -33.49 16.53 -13.40
N ASP A 560 -32.29 17.10 -13.57
CA ASP A 560 -31.21 16.57 -14.43
C ASP A 560 -30.56 15.29 -13.89
N SER A 561 -31.20 14.14 -14.07
CA SER A 561 -30.74 12.86 -13.51
C SER A 561 -30.12 11.90 -14.55
N PHE A 562 -29.03 12.34 -15.21
CA PHE A 562 -28.16 11.54 -16.10
C PHE A 562 -27.34 10.46 -15.34
N TYR A 563 -28.01 9.49 -14.71
CA TYR A 563 -27.36 8.56 -13.77
C TYR A 563 -27.49 7.07 -14.13
N TYR A 564 -26.38 6.48 -14.58
CA TYR A 564 -26.14 5.05 -14.66
C TYR A 564 -26.47 4.35 -13.33
N SER A 565 -27.24 3.27 -13.40
CA SER A 565 -27.63 2.44 -12.25
C SER A 565 -27.28 0.98 -12.58
N PRO A 566 -26.03 0.55 -12.33
CA PRO A 566 -25.49 -0.73 -12.83
C PRO A 566 -26.34 -1.94 -12.45
N GLY A 567 -26.49 -2.89 -13.38
CA GLY A 567 -27.18 -4.16 -13.17
C GLY A 567 -28.71 -4.10 -13.27
N ARG A 568 -29.27 -2.92 -13.59
CA ARG A 568 -30.70 -2.75 -13.90
C ARG A 568 -30.97 -2.86 -15.40
N ILE A 569 -32.23 -3.07 -15.75
CA ILE A 569 -32.69 -2.98 -17.14
C ILE A 569 -32.45 -1.54 -17.62
N TRP A 570 -31.79 -1.40 -18.78
CA TRP A 570 -31.58 -0.11 -19.45
C TRP A 570 -32.38 -0.13 -20.74
N LEU A 571 -33.34 0.79 -20.85
CA LEU A 571 -34.16 0.91 -22.05
C LEU A 571 -33.47 1.80 -23.08
N ASP A 572 -33.69 1.49 -24.35
CA ASP A 572 -33.39 2.36 -25.48
C ASP A 572 -34.32 3.58 -25.48
N THR A 573 -34.17 4.47 -26.47
CA THR A 573 -35.09 5.61 -26.57
C THR A 573 -36.54 5.20 -26.73
N ASP A 574 -36.82 4.09 -27.41
CA ASP A 574 -38.16 3.67 -27.80
C ASP A 574 -38.88 2.83 -26.75
N GLY A 575 -38.19 2.55 -25.63
CA GLY A 575 -38.73 1.93 -24.43
C GLY A 575 -38.48 0.42 -24.35
N ASN A 576 -37.69 -0.14 -25.26
CA ASN A 576 -37.32 -1.55 -25.29
C ASN A 576 -36.01 -1.76 -24.52
N PRO A 577 -35.76 -2.91 -23.88
CA PRO A 577 -34.45 -3.22 -23.33
C PRO A 577 -33.35 -3.15 -24.40
N ILE A 578 -32.21 -2.52 -24.10
CA ILE A 578 -31.03 -2.56 -24.97
C ILE A 578 -30.52 -4.00 -25.06
N GLN A 579 -30.17 -4.44 -26.27
CA GLN A 579 -29.72 -5.80 -26.57
C GLN A 579 -28.40 -5.74 -27.35
N ALA A 580 -27.30 -5.40 -26.66
CA ALA A 580 -25.97 -5.24 -27.23
C ALA A 580 -24.87 -5.83 -26.30
N HIS A 581 -25.04 -7.09 -25.91
CA HIS A 581 -24.17 -7.80 -24.96
C HIS A 581 -22.84 -8.24 -25.59
N GLY A 582 -21.80 -8.48 -24.78
CA GLY A 582 -20.45 -8.82 -25.28
C GLY A 582 -19.81 -7.72 -26.13
N GLY A 583 -20.41 -6.53 -26.11
CA GLY A 583 -20.23 -5.51 -27.13
C GLY A 583 -18.97 -4.66 -27.05
N GLY A 584 -18.89 -3.67 -27.91
CA GLY A 584 -17.92 -2.58 -27.89
C GLY A 584 -18.50 -1.30 -28.48
N VAL A 585 -17.86 -0.16 -28.20
CA VAL A 585 -18.33 1.15 -28.65
C VAL A 585 -17.30 1.82 -29.55
N LEU A 586 -17.67 2.08 -30.80
CA LEU A 586 -16.92 2.94 -31.70
C LEU A 586 -17.36 4.38 -31.50
N TYR A 587 -16.43 5.31 -31.33
CA TYR A 587 -16.70 6.73 -31.56
C TYR A 587 -16.31 7.07 -33.00
N ASP A 588 -17.27 7.56 -33.78
CA ASP A 588 -17.05 8.00 -35.15
C ASP A 588 -16.93 9.53 -35.21
N GLU A 589 -15.73 10.01 -35.53
CA GLU A 589 -15.42 11.45 -35.64
C GLU A 589 -16.21 12.14 -36.76
N LYS A 590 -16.56 11.43 -37.84
CA LYS A 590 -17.29 12.00 -38.99
C LYS A 590 -18.68 12.50 -38.59
N THR A 591 -19.44 11.66 -37.90
CA THR A 591 -20.79 11.98 -37.42
C THR A 591 -20.78 12.58 -36.01
N ARG A 592 -19.64 12.55 -35.30
CA ARG A 592 -19.49 12.84 -33.86
C ARG A 592 -20.47 12.03 -33.01
N THR A 593 -20.51 10.71 -33.19
CA THR A 593 -21.51 9.82 -32.58
C THR A 593 -20.85 8.56 -32.05
N TYR A 594 -21.33 8.06 -30.91
CA TYR A 594 -20.97 6.76 -30.38
C TYR A 594 -21.91 5.69 -30.93
N TYR A 595 -21.36 4.60 -31.44
CA TYR A 595 -22.08 3.43 -31.93
C TYR A 595 -21.70 2.21 -31.08
N TRP A 596 -22.67 1.70 -30.32
CA TRP A 596 -22.53 0.50 -29.50
C TRP A 596 -23.03 -0.70 -30.30
N TYR A 597 -22.12 -1.63 -30.59
CA TYR A 597 -22.42 -2.89 -31.25
C TYR A 597 -22.37 -4.03 -30.22
N GLY A 598 -23.24 -5.02 -30.37
CA GLY A 598 -23.24 -6.19 -29.50
C GLY A 598 -24.14 -7.30 -29.99
N GLU A 599 -24.10 -8.42 -29.28
CA GLU A 599 -24.92 -9.60 -29.56
C GLU A 599 -26.39 -9.29 -29.25
N TYR A 600 -27.27 -9.50 -30.23
CA TYR A 600 -28.71 -9.38 -30.03
C TYR A 600 -29.27 -10.71 -29.50
N LYS A 601 -29.61 -10.76 -28.21
CA LYS A 601 -30.03 -11.99 -27.51
C LYS A 601 -31.54 -12.05 -27.21
N ASP A 602 -32.39 -11.28 -27.90
CA ASP A 602 -33.85 -11.28 -27.69
C ASP A 602 -34.52 -12.53 -28.30
N GLY A 603 -34.25 -13.68 -27.69
CA GLY A 603 -34.73 -14.99 -28.10
C GLY A 603 -34.74 -16.00 -26.96
N PRO A 604 -35.27 -17.21 -27.18
CA PRO A 604 -35.37 -18.23 -26.14
C PRO A 604 -33.98 -18.74 -25.73
N THR A 605 -33.72 -18.76 -24.43
CA THR A 605 -32.50 -19.35 -23.87
C THR A 605 -32.67 -20.86 -23.69
N TYR A 606 -31.72 -21.64 -24.18
CA TYR A 606 -31.75 -23.10 -24.11
C TYR A 606 -30.35 -23.70 -24.03
N HIS A 607 -30.25 -25.01 -23.75
CA HIS A 607 -29.01 -25.77 -23.83
C HIS A 607 -29.10 -26.78 -24.99
N ALA A 608 -28.20 -26.72 -25.96
CA ALA A 608 -28.20 -27.65 -27.11
C ALA A 608 -28.02 -29.13 -26.69
N HIS A 609 -27.29 -29.38 -25.60
CA HIS A 609 -27.24 -30.67 -24.93
C HIS A 609 -26.95 -30.50 -23.43
N LYS A 610 -27.12 -31.57 -22.63
CA LYS A 610 -27.04 -31.54 -21.15
C LYS A 610 -25.73 -30.99 -20.54
N LYS A 611 -24.65 -30.84 -21.32
CA LYS A 611 -23.37 -30.24 -20.89
C LYS A 611 -23.05 -28.90 -21.56
N ALA A 612 -23.95 -28.35 -22.39
CA ALA A 612 -23.68 -27.12 -23.14
C ALA A 612 -23.81 -25.90 -22.23
N ALA A 613 -23.14 -24.81 -22.60
CA ALA A 613 -23.53 -23.48 -22.17
C ALA A 613 -25.02 -23.24 -22.48
N ALA A 614 -25.68 -22.43 -21.65
CA ALA A 614 -26.92 -21.79 -22.07
C ALA A 614 -26.61 -20.89 -23.28
N ARG A 615 -27.50 -20.87 -24.28
CA ARG A 615 -27.36 -20.08 -25.51
C ARG A 615 -28.71 -19.57 -26.00
N VAL A 616 -28.66 -18.55 -26.83
CA VAL A 616 -29.73 -18.15 -27.76
C VAL A 616 -29.17 -18.39 -29.15
N ASP A 617 -30.03 -18.70 -30.13
CA ASP A 617 -29.62 -18.75 -31.53
C ASP A 617 -29.11 -17.38 -32.03
N ILE A 618 -28.26 -17.39 -33.06
CA ILE A 618 -27.83 -16.13 -33.68
C ILE A 618 -29.06 -15.49 -34.31
N ILE A 619 -29.38 -14.27 -33.85
CA ILE A 619 -30.33 -13.36 -34.51
C ILE A 619 -29.54 -12.31 -35.29
N GLY A 620 -28.45 -11.81 -34.70
CA GLY A 620 -27.48 -10.94 -35.35
C GLY A 620 -26.67 -10.07 -34.38
N VAL A 621 -25.89 -9.15 -34.94
CA VAL A 621 -25.24 -8.04 -34.22
C VAL A 621 -26.14 -6.81 -34.32
N SER A 622 -26.50 -6.23 -33.18
CA SER A 622 -27.24 -4.97 -33.10
C SER A 622 -26.32 -3.76 -33.20
N CYS A 623 -26.89 -2.60 -33.49
CA CYS A 623 -26.24 -1.31 -33.27
C CYS A 623 -27.20 -0.33 -32.58
N TYR A 624 -26.66 0.43 -31.63
CA TYR A 624 -27.33 1.57 -31.01
C TYR A 624 -26.45 2.82 -31.14
N SER A 625 -27.05 3.98 -31.44
CA SER A 625 -26.34 5.26 -31.54
C SER A 625 -26.59 6.18 -30.33
N SER A 626 -25.58 6.96 -29.93
CA SER A 626 -25.70 7.96 -28.87
C SER A 626 -24.80 9.17 -29.06
N LYS A 627 -25.26 10.32 -28.55
CA LYS A 627 -24.51 11.59 -28.44
C LYS A 627 -24.04 11.88 -27.00
N ASP A 628 -24.57 11.18 -26.00
CA ASP A 628 -24.35 11.46 -24.58
C ASP A 628 -23.98 10.21 -23.76
N LEU A 629 -23.70 9.08 -24.42
CA LEU A 629 -23.46 7.73 -23.86
C LEU A 629 -24.60 7.20 -22.95
N TRP A 630 -25.72 7.92 -22.88
CA TRP A 630 -26.80 7.72 -21.91
C TRP A 630 -28.12 7.36 -22.58
N LYS A 631 -28.46 8.08 -23.64
CA LYS A 631 -29.63 7.87 -24.50
C LYS A 631 -29.17 7.11 -25.73
N TRP A 632 -29.62 5.87 -25.86
CA TRP A 632 -29.26 4.98 -26.96
C TRP A 632 -30.46 4.83 -27.88
N LYS A 633 -30.35 5.37 -29.11
CA LYS A 633 -31.31 5.13 -30.18
C LYS A 633 -31.00 3.78 -30.80
N ASN A 634 -32.02 2.96 -31.02
CA ASN A 634 -31.89 1.70 -31.74
C ASN A 634 -31.66 1.97 -33.25
N GLU A 635 -30.61 1.38 -33.83
CA GLU A 635 -30.33 1.43 -35.28
C GLU A 635 -30.64 0.09 -35.96
N GLY A 636 -31.08 -0.92 -35.20
CA GLY A 636 -31.47 -2.24 -35.70
C GLY A 636 -30.36 -3.28 -35.67
N ILE A 637 -30.59 -4.38 -36.39
CA ILE A 637 -29.60 -5.45 -36.62
C ILE A 637 -28.76 -5.05 -37.83
N VAL A 638 -27.44 -4.92 -37.63
CA VAL A 638 -26.51 -4.44 -38.65
C VAL A 638 -25.72 -5.58 -39.32
N LEU A 639 -25.66 -6.75 -38.69
CA LEU A 639 -25.20 -8.02 -39.29
C LEU A 639 -26.22 -9.09 -38.90
N ALA A 640 -27.00 -9.59 -39.87
CA ALA A 640 -28.04 -10.58 -39.62
C ALA A 640 -27.51 -12.02 -39.57
N ALA A 641 -28.27 -12.92 -38.94
CA ALA A 641 -28.05 -14.35 -39.06
C ALA A 641 -28.45 -14.89 -40.44
N GLU A 642 -27.93 -16.08 -40.77
CA GLU A 642 -28.39 -16.89 -41.90
C GLU A 642 -29.44 -17.89 -41.41
N GLU A 643 -30.57 -17.96 -42.12
CA GLU A 643 -31.76 -18.70 -41.69
C GLU A 643 -31.89 -20.09 -42.34
N THR A 644 -31.19 -20.35 -43.45
CA THR A 644 -31.46 -21.47 -44.36
C THR A 644 -30.24 -22.30 -44.72
N ASN A 645 -29.06 -21.69 -44.87
CA ASN A 645 -27.83 -22.41 -45.18
C ASN A 645 -27.12 -22.89 -43.91
N GLU A 646 -27.38 -24.13 -43.51
CA GLU A 646 -26.76 -24.79 -42.34
C GLU A 646 -25.22 -24.82 -42.37
N THR A 647 -24.60 -24.69 -43.56
CA THR A 647 -23.12 -24.65 -43.70
C THR A 647 -22.53 -23.24 -43.54
N HIS A 648 -23.38 -22.21 -43.44
CA HIS A 648 -22.92 -20.83 -43.28
C HIS A 648 -22.50 -20.56 -41.83
N ASP A 649 -21.42 -19.78 -41.66
CA ASP A 649 -20.88 -19.45 -40.34
C ASP A 649 -21.91 -18.77 -39.44
N LEU A 650 -22.67 -17.82 -39.99
CA LEU A 650 -23.72 -17.08 -39.28
C LEU A 650 -25.07 -17.82 -39.24
N HIS A 651 -25.12 -19.11 -39.58
CA HIS A 651 -26.37 -19.87 -39.46
C HIS A 651 -26.87 -19.84 -38.02
N LYS A 652 -28.17 -19.61 -37.80
CA LYS A 652 -28.76 -19.38 -36.47
C LYS A 652 -28.35 -20.40 -35.39
N SER A 653 -28.11 -21.67 -35.75
CA SER A 653 -27.65 -22.72 -34.83
C SER A 653 -26.21 -22.57 -34.32
N ASN A 654 -25.39 -21.73 -34.93
CA ASN A 654 -23.97 -21.55 -34.58
C ASN A 654 -23.81 -20.54 -33.43
N VAL A 655 -22.59 -20.07 -33.19
CA VAL A 655 -22.27 -19.05 -32.19
C VAL A 655 -21.62 -17.84 -32.89
N LEU A 656 -22.15 -16.65 -32.59
CA LEU A 656 -21.47 -15.37 -32.82
C LEU A 656 -21.36 -14.66 -31.47
N GLU A 657 -20.14 -14.30 -31.09
CA GLU A 657 -19.84 -13.69 -29.80
C GLU A 657 -18.86 -12.50 -29.92
N ARG A 658 -18.95 -11.57 -28.98
CA ARG A 658 -18.10 -10.41 -28.76
C ARG A 658 -17.74 -9.53 -29.97
N PRO A 659 -18.70 -9.10 -30.80
CA PRO A 659 -18.41 -8.21 -31.93
C PRO A 659 -17.71 -6.91 -31.48
N LYS A 660 -16.73 -6.47 -32.28
CA LYS A 660 -16.02 -5.18 -32.16
C LYS A 660 -15.91 -4.56 -33.56
N VAL A 661 -16.10 -3.25 -33.67
CA VAL A 661 -16.02 -2.53 -34.95
C VAL A 661 -14.94 -1.46 -34.87
N VAL A 662 -14.08 -1.40 -35.89
CA VAL A 662 -13.08 -0.35 -36.09
C VAL A 662 -13.25 0.30 -37.46
N TYR A 663 -13.06 1.62 -37.54
CA TYR A 663 -13.02 2.34 -38.81
C TYR A 663 -11.59 2.32 -39.39
N ASN A 664 -11.47 2.11 -40.70
CA ASN A 664 -10.21 2.14 -41.44
C ASN A 664 -10.15 3.36 -42.38
N GLU A 665 -9.17 4.25 -42.17
CA GLU A 665 -9.02 5.49 -42.94
C GLU A 665 -8.54 5.25 -44.38
N LYS A 666 -7.80 4.15 -44.64
CA LYS A 666 -7.23 3.83 -45.95
C LYS A 666 -8.28 3.27 -46.92
N THR A 667 -9.16 2.40 -46.43
CA THR A 667 -10.22 1.77 -47.24
C THR A 667 -11.55 2.52 -47.18
N GLY A 668 -11.74 3.39 -46.18
CA GLY A 668 -12.99 4.11 -45.93
C GLY A 668 -14.09 3.25 -45.28
N LYS A 669 -13.80 1.99 -44.94
CA LYS A 669 -14.76 1.01 -44.42
C LYS A 669 -14.80 0.97 -42.88
N TYR A 670 -15.95 0.60 -42.35
CA TYR A 670 -16.10 0.06 -41.01
C TYR A 670 -15.89 -1.45 -41.08
N VAL A 671 -15.00 -1.99 -40.25
CA VAL A 671 -14.65 -3.42 -40.23
C VAL A 671 -15.04 -4.01 -38.88
N MET A 672 -15.89 -5.03 -38.91
CA MET A 672 -16.34 -5.80 -37.76
C MET A 672 -15.54 -7.09 -37.63
N TRP A 673 -15.06 -7.38 -36.42
CA TRP A 673 -14.49 -8.66 -36.03
C TRP A 673 -15.31 -9.24 -34.89
N MET A 674 -15.58 -10.55 -34.92
CA MET A 674 -16.29 -11.30 -33.89
C MET A 674 -15.70 -12.69 -33.73
N HIS A 675 -15.96 -13.32 -32.58
CA HIS A 675 -15.77 -14.77 -32.41
C HIS A 675 -16.91 -15.51 -33.13
N ILE A 676 -16.54 -16.53 -33.89
CA ILE A 676 -17.43 -17.43 -34.63
C ILE A 676 -17.13 -18.86 -34.18
N ASP A 677 -18.17 -19.59 -33.76
CA ASP A 677 -18.04 -20.96 -33.31
C ASP A 677 -19.22 -21.85 -33.70
N ASP A 678 -19.05 -23.16 -33.51
CA ASP A 678 -20.14 -24.13 -33.60
C ASP A 678 -20.82 -24.36 -32.24
N VAL A 679 -21.91 -25.15 -32.23
CA VAL A 679 -22.71 -25.51 -31.05
C VAL A 679 -21.88 -26.02 -29.85
N ASN A 680 -20.72 -26.62 -30.09
CA ASN A 680 -19.86 -27.26 -29.11
C ASN A 680 -18.58 -26.46 -28.80
N TYR A 681 -18.42 -25.25 -29.36
CA TYR A 681 -17.23 -24.42 -29.28
C TYR A 681 -15.93 -25.08 -29.83
N THR A 682 -16.08 -25.93 -30.86
CA THR A 682 -14.96 -26.68 -31.48
C THR A 682 -14.37 -26.04 -32.74
N LYS A 683 -14.99 -25.01 -33.30
CA LYS A 683 -14.51 -24.27 -34.47
C LYS A 683 -13.53 -23.17 -34.08
N ALA A 684 -13.79 -22.48 -32.97
CA ALA A 684 -12.93 -21.48 -32.32
C ALA A 684 -12.22 -20.57 -33.35
N SER A 685 -12.98 -19.75 -34.07
CA SER A 685 -12.50 -18.90 -35.17
C SER A 685 -12.88 -17.44 -34.97
N VAL A 686 -12.19 -16.54 -35.65
CA VAL A 686 -12.70 -15.17 -35.89
C VAL A 686 -13.53 -15.13 -37.16
N GLY A 687 -14.56 -14.28 -37.19
CA GLY A 687 -15.26 -13.86 -38.41
C GLY A 687 -14.99 -12.39 -38.70
N VAL A 688 -14.97 -12.02 -39.99
CA VAL A 688 -14.77 -10.65 -40.47
C VAL A 688 -15.94 -10.21 -41.34
N ALA A 689 -16.46 -8.99 -41.11
CA ALA A 689 -17.48 -8.35 -41.94
C ALA A 689 -17.17 -6.86 -42.16
N VAL A 690 -17.73 -6.25 -43.21
CA VAL A 690 -17.42 -4.86 -43.61
C VAL A 690 -18.66 -4.05 -43.97
N SER A 691 -18.62 -2.73 -43.77
CA SER A 691 -19.65 -1.80 -44.27
C SER A 691 -19.07 -0.44 -44.68
N ASP A 692 -19.80 0.28 -45.54
CA ASP A 692 -19.58 1.72 -45.80
C ASP A 692 -20.16 2.63 -44.72
N TYR A 693 -21.06 2.10 -43.87
CA TYR A 693 -21.77 2.88 -42.86
C TYR A 693 -21.61 2.26 -41.46
N PRO A 694 -21.55 3.08 -40.37
CA PRO A 694 -21.49 2.54 -39.02
C PRO A 694 -22.77 1.77 -38.66
N THR A 695 -23.92 2.21 -39.18
CA THR A 695 -25.22 1.54 -39.00
C THR A 695 -25.43 0.34 -39.93
N GLY A 696 -24.39 -0.14 -40.62
CA GLY A 696 -24.50 -1.25 -41.56
C GLY A 696 -25.39 -0.95 -42.80
N PRO A 697 -25.88 -2.00 -43.49
CA PRO A 697 -25.62 -3.42 -43.22
C PRO A 697 -24.13 -3.77 -43.38
N PHE A 698 -23.67 -4.79 -42.66
CA PHE A 698 -22.33 -5.36 -42.78
C PHE A 698 -22.36 -6.61 -43.65
N ASP A 699 -21.56 -6.62 -44.71
CA ASP A 699 -21.34 -7.78 -45.56
C ASP A 699 -20.36 -8.74 -44.87
N TYR A 700 -20.81 -9.97 -44.59
CA TYR A 700 -19.95 -11.01 -44.04
C TYR A 700 -18.96 -11.52 -45.09
N LEU A 701 -17.67 -11.59 -44.74
CA LEU A 701 -16.61 -11.99 -45.67
C LEU A 701 -16.22 -13.46 -45.50
N TYR A 702 -15.76 -13.85 -44.30
CA TYR A 702 -15.30 -15.21 -44.00
C TYR A 702 -15.02 -15.40 -42.49
N SER A 703 -14.87 -16.65 -42.05
CA SER A 703 -14.22 -17.01 -40.77
C SER A 703 -12.91 -17.79 -40.96
N LYS A 704 -12.03 -17.74 -39.96
CA LYS A 704 -10.83 -18.61 -39.84
C LYS A 704 -10.23 -18.65 -38.44
N ARG A 705 -9.30 -19.57 -38.22
CA ARG A 705 -8.36 -19.55 -37.08
C ARG A 705 -7.23 -18.53 -37.31
N PRO A 706 -7.15 -17.42 -36.55
CA PRO A 706 -6.11 -16.41 -36.73
C PRO A 706 -4.72 -16.98 -36.42
N HIS A 707 -3.74 -16.69 -37.28
CA HIS A 707 -2.38 -17.25 -37.24
C HIS A 707 -2.31 -18.79 -37.23
N GLY A 708 -3.40 -19.50 -37.55
CA GLY A 708 -3.51 -20.96 -37.46
C GLY A 708 -3.94 -21.49 -36.08
N PHE A 709 -4.21 -20.61 -35.12
CA PHE A 709 -4.58 -20.97 -33.74
C PHE A 709 -6.06 -20.70 -33.42
N ASP A 710 -6.58 -21.42 -32.44
CA ASP A 710 -7.93 -21.26 -31.89
C ASP A 710 -8.16 -19.82 -31.41
N SER A 711 -9.37 -19.31 -31.65
CA SER A 711 -9.83 -18.02 -31.14
C SER A 711 -11.23 -18.15 -30.57
N ARG A 712 -11.36 -17.86 -29.27
CA ARG A 712 -12.65 -17.63 -28.62
C ARG A 712 -12.80 -16.16 -28.26
N ASP A 713 -13.03 -15.86 -26.99
CA ASP A 713 -13.08 -14.51 -26.42
C ASP A 713 -12.02 -13.57 -27.01
N MET A 714 -12.48 -12.57 -27.77
CA MET A 714 -11.62 -11.66 -28.53
C MET A 714 -12.00 -10.18 -28.39
N THR A 715 -11.03 -9.30 -28.67
CA THR A 715 -11.24 -7.87 -28.85
C THR A 715 -10.30 -7.30 -29.92
N ILE A 716 -10.63 -6.12 -30.44
CA ILE A 716 -9.77 -5.34 -31.33
C ILE A 716 -9.33 -4.08 -30.58
N PHE A 717 -8.04 -3.75 -30.67
CA PHE A 717 -7.50 -2.47 -30.23
C PHE A 717 -6.85 -1.75 -31.41
N LYS A 718 -7.19 -0.47 -31.62
CA LYS A 718 -6.56 0.40 -32.61
C LYS A 718 -5.71 1.44 -31.88
N ASP A 719 -4.43 1.52 -32.22
CA ASP A 719 -3.51 2.48 -31.61
C ASP A 719 -3.42 3.80 -32.40
N ASN A 720 -2.83 4.80 -31.76
CA ASN A 720 -2.69 6.18 -32.22
C ASN A 720 -1.84 6.35 -33.50
N ASP A 721 -1.08 5.31 -33.90
CA ASP A 721 -0.33 5.27 -35.16
C ASP A 721 -1.16 4.74 -36.35
N GLY A 722 -2.39 4.28 -36.10
CA GLY A 722 -3.27 3.69 -37.10
C GLY A 722 -3.10 2.17 -37.27
N VAL A 723 -2.29 1.49 -36.47
CA VAL A 723 -2.22 0.03 -36.47
C VAL A 723 -3.34 -0.54 -35.59
N ALA A 724 -4.09 -1.49 -36.13
CA ALA A 724 -5.07 -2.27 -35.38
C ALA A 724 -4.49 -3.64 -35.01
N TYR A 725 -4.89 -4.17 -33.86
CA TYR A 725 -4.43 -5.43 -33.28
C TYR A 725 -5.63 -6.29 -32.88
N LEU A 726 -5.53 -7.59 -33.17
CA LEU A 726 -6.45 -8.61 -32.65
C LEU A 726 -5.86 -9.23 -31.38
N ILE A 727 -6.65 -9.27 -30.32
CA ILE A 727 -6.33 -9.94 -29.04
C ILE A 727 -7.38 -11.02 -28.82
N TYR A 728 -6.96 -12.26 -28.59
CA TYR A 728 -7.88 -13.41 -28.52
C TYR A 728 -7.43 -14.51 -27.56
N SER A 729 -8.39 -15.19 -26.92
CA SER A 729 -8.13 -16.38 -26.09
C SER A 729 -7.89 -17.62 -26.97
N SER A 730 -6.83 -18.35 -26.66
CA SER A 730 -6.22 -19.41 -27.49
C SER A 730 -5.77 -20.60 -26.63
N GLU A 731 -5.32 -21.68 -27.27
CA GLU A 731 -4.78 -22.91 -26.62
C GLU A 731 -5.70 -23.42 -25.48
N ASP A 732 -6.93 -23.80 -25.84
CA ASP A 732 -8.02 -24.17 -24.91
C ASP A 732 -8.28 -23.16 -23.78
N ASN A 733 -8.24 -21.87 -24.14
CA ASN A 733 -8.35 -20.72 -23.23
C ASN A 733 -7.35 -20.77 -22.06
N SER A 734 -6.13 -21.27 -22.30
CA SER A 734 -5.03 -21.23 -21.33
C SER A 734 -4.29 -19.89 -21.33
N GLU A 735 -4.34 -19.15 -22.43
CA GLU A 735 -3.58 -17.92 -22.66
C GLU A 735 -4.25 -17.00 -23.69
N LEU A 736 -3.68 -15.80 -23.87
CA LEU A 736 -4.09 -14.88 -24.93
C LEU A 736 -3.00 -14.79 -26.02
N HIS A 737 -3.42 -14.61 -27.26
CA HIS A 737 -2.58 -14.26 -28.39
C HIS A 737 -2.85 -12.81 -28.80
N ILE A 738 -1.81 -12.11 -29.27
CA ILE A 738 -1.93 -10.79 -29.90
C ILE A 738 -1.13 -10.71 -31.21
N GLY A 739 -1.70 -10.10 -32.24
CA GLY A 739 -1.03 -9.81 -33.51
C GLY A 739 -1.63 -8.59 -34.22
N PRO A 740 -0.82 -7.78 -34.93
CA PRO A 740 -1.34 -6.67 -35.74
C PRO A 740 -2.10 -7.19 -36.97
N LEU A 741 -3.10 -6.42 -37.38
CA LEU A 741 -3.86 -6.60 -38.61
C LEU A 741 -3.09 -6.07 -39.83
N THR A 742 -3.50 -6.51 -41.01
CA THR A 742 -3.11 -5.94 -42.31
C THR A 742 -3.64 -4.52 -42.47
N GLU A 743 -3.11 -3.75 -43.44
CA GLU A 743 -3.42 -2.32 -43.59
C GLU A 743 -4.90 -1.99 -43.89
N ASP A 744 -5.64 -2.96 -44.41
CA ASP A 744 -7.09 -2.92 -44.69
C ASP A 744 -7.96 -3.33 -43.49
N TYR A 745 -7.32 -3.80 -42.40
CA TYR A 745 -7.91 -4.47 -41.23
C TYR A 745 -8.73 -5.73 -41.55
N LEU A 746 -8.61 -6.33 -42.74
CA LEU A 746 -9.41 -7.50 -43.15
C LEU A 746 -8.74 -8.84 -42.82
N ASN A 747 -7.49 -8.82 -42.36
CA ASN A 747 -6.67 -10.01 -42.11
C ASN A 747 -5.67 -9.75 -40.97
N VAL A 748 -5.10 -10.81 -40.40
CA VAL A 748 -3.95 -10.72 -39.48
C VAL A 748 -2.64 -10.76 -40.26
N THR A 749 -1.59 -10.10 -39.75
CA THR A 749 -0.23 -10.30 -40.25
C THR A 749 0.35 -11.66 -39.81
N PRO A 750 1.51 -12.09 -40.32
CA PRO A 750 2.20 -13.29 -39.81
C PRO A 750 2.81 -13.14 -38.39
N ILE A 751 2.71 -11.96 -37.76
CA ILE A 751 3.40 -11.64 -36.51
C ILE A 751 2.45 -11.83 -35.33
N MET A 752 2.77 -12.76 -34.43
CA MET A 752 1.97 -13.04 -33.24
C MET A 752 2.85 -13.16 -31.98
N LYS A 753 2.30 -12.77 -30.83
CA LYS A 753 2.88 -12.98 -29.49
C LYS A 753 1.86 -13.66 -28.57
N ARG A 754 2.33 -14.71 -27.89
CA ARG A 754 1.64 -15.38 -26.78
C ARG A 754 1.85 -14.53 -25.51
N ILE A 755 0.77 -14.18 -24.81
CA ILE A 755 0.78 -13.33 -23.61
C ILE A 755 -0.13 -13.93 -22.53
N LEU A 756 0.16 -13.68 -21.26
CA LEU A 756 -0.53 -14.28 -20.11
C LEU A 756 -0.59 -15.83 -20.18
N VAL A 757 0.51 -16.43 -20.63
CA VAL A 757 0.71 -17.89 -20.81
C VAL A 757 0.29 -18.65 -19.54
N ALA A 758 -0.58 -19.65 -19.71
CA ALA A 758 -1.14 -20.49 -18.64
C ALA A 758 -1.85 -19.75 -17.48
N GLN A 759 -2.24 -18.47 -17.66
CA GLN A 759 -3.03 -17.73 -16.66
C GLN A 759 -4.54 -17.97 -16.76
N HIS A 760 -5.01 -18.70 -17.78
CA HIS A 760 -6.43 -19.00 -18.04
C HIS A 760 -7.31 -17.74 -17.99
N ARG A 761 -7.01 -16.78 -18.88
CA ARG A 761 -7.69 -15.49 -18.99
C ARG A 761 -8.50 -15.40 -20.28
N GLU A 762 -9.62 -14.69 -20.17
CA GLU A 762 -10.62 -14.49 -21.22
C GLU A 762 -11.14 -13.03 -21.16
N ALA A 763 -12.16 -12.70 -21.95
CA ALA A 763 -12.85 -11.42 -21.97
C ALA A 763 -11.96 -10.16 -22.02
N PRO A 764 -10.96 -10.09 -22.94
CA PRO A 764 -9.97 -9.02 -22.95
C PRO A 764 -10.59 -7.66 -23.31
N ALA A 765 -10.33 -6.65 -22.49
CA ALA A 765 -10.73 -5.27 -22.70
C ALA A 765 -9.50 -4.34 -22.60
N LEU A 766 -8.93 -3.96 -23.75
CA LEU A 766 -7.75 -3.09 -23.84
C LEU A 766 -8.10 -1.59 -23.82
N PHE A 767 -7.19 -0.79 -23.28
CA PHE A 767 -7.16 0.66 -23.41
C PHE A 767 -5.71 1.18 -23.24
N LYS A 768 -5.45 2.45 -23.53
CA LYS A 768 -4.10 3.06 -23.46
C LYS A 768 -4.14 4.38 -22.70
N TYR A 769 -3.15 4.61 -21.84
CA TYR A 769 -3.04 5.82 -21.02
C TYR A 769 -1.58 6.23 -20.83
N GLN A 770 -1.26 7.49 -21.16
CA GLN A 770 0.10 8.07 -21.08
C GLN A 770 1.22 7.24 -21.73
N GLY A 771 0.89 6.48 -22.79
CA GLY A 771 1.83 5.60 -23.51
C GLY A 771 1.75 4.14 -23.09
N THR A 772 1.43 3.86 -21.82
CA THR A 772 1.22 2.50 -21.29
C THR A 772 -0.08 1.90 -21.81
N TYR A 773 -0.03 0.63 -22.20
CA TYR A 773 -1.21 -0.17 -22.55
C TYR A 773 -1.70 -0.87 -21.29
N TYR A 774 -3.03 -0.93 -21.14
CA TYR A 774 -3.70 -1.62 -20.04
C TYR A 774 -4.74 -2.59 -20.62
N MET A 775 -4.94 -3.71 -19.95
CA MET A 775 -5.93 -4.73 -20.33
C MET A 775 -6.63 -5.23 -19.07
N ILE A 776 -7.94 -5.37 -19.13
CA ILE A 776 -8.71 -6.11 -18.11
C ILE A 776 -9.19 -7.43 -18.71
N THR A 777 -9.13 -8.51 -17.93
CA THR A 777 -9.58 -9.85 -18.30
C THR A 777 -10.42 -10.46 -17.19
N SER A 778 -11.33 -11.39 -17.49
CA SER A 778 -11.85 -12.38 -16.52
C SER A 778 -11.05 -13.68 -16.60
N GLY A 779 -11.29 -14.60 -15.65
CA GLY A 779 -10.75 -15.96 -15.68
C GLY A 779 -11.79 -16.97 -16.16
N CYS A 780 -11.35 -18.08 -16.75
CA CYS A 780 -12.23 -19.04 -17.43
C CYS A 780 -13.14 -19.84 -16.45
N THR A 781 -14.35 -19.34 -16.18
CA THR A 781 -15.35 -20.04 -15.32
C THR A 781 -16.75 -20.14 -15.93
N GLY A 782 -16.88 -19.92 -17.25
CA GLY A 782 -18.17 -19.91 -17.95
C GLY A 782 -19.10 -18.85 -17.36
N TRP A 783 -20.39 -19.18 -17.20
CA TRP A 783 -21.39 -18.24 -16.69
C TRP A 783 -21.22 -17.81 -15.22
N ALA A 784 -20.30 -18.43 -14.46
CA ALA A 784 -20.01 -18.02 -13.09
C ALA A 784 -19.14 -16.74 -13.08
N PRO A 785 -19.59 -15.61 -12.49
CA PRO A 785 -18.78 -14.40 -12.42
C PRO A 785 -17.59 -14.55 -11.46
N ASN A 786 -16.46 -13.96 -11.80
CA ASN A 786 -15.16 -14.22 -11.17
C ASN A 786 -14.29 -12.95 -11.01
N GLU A 787 -13.05 -13.13 -10.55
CA GLU A 787 -12.10 -12.04 -10.28
C GLU A 787 -11.42 -11.55 -11.57
N ALA A 788 -11.80 -10.33 -11.98
CA ALA A 788 -11.09 -9.61 -13.02
C ALA A 788 -9.66 -9.27 -12.57
N LEU A 789 -8.73 -9.31 -13.51
CA LEU A 789 -7.35 -8.90 -13.34
C LEU A 789 -7.03 -7.79 -14.33
N ALA A 790 -6.36 -6.75 -13.85
CA ALA A 790 -5.74 -5.74 -14.70
C ALA A 790 -4.31 -6.16 -15.04
N HIS A 791 -3.89 -5.86 -16.27
CA HIS A 791 -2.56 -6.10 -16.79
C HIS A 791 -2.04 -4.82 -17.45
N ALA A 792 -0.73 -4.64 -17.49
CA ALA A 792 -0.09 -3.48 -18.11
C ALA A 792 1.14 -3.87 -18.96
N ALA A 793 1.48 -3.02 -19.93
CA ALA A 793 2.66 -3.17 -20.78
C ALA A 793 3.15 -1.81 -21.32
N GLU A 794 4.46 -1.67 -21.56
CA GLU A 794 5.02 -0.51 -22.29
C GLU A 794 4.85 -0.63 -23.81
N SER A 795 4.61 -1.86 -24.31
CA SER A 795 4.38 -2.18 -25.73
C SER A 795 3.19 -3.12 -25.84
N ILE A 796 2.32 -2.88 -26.82
CA ILE A 796 1.14 -3.72 -27.06
C ILE A 796 1.50 -5.19 -27.32
N MET A 797 2.63 -5.45 -27.97
CA MET A 797 3.16 -6.81 -28.21
C MET A 797 3.85 -7.44 -26.98
N GLY A 798 3.76 -6.79 -25.81
CA GLY A 798 4.33 -7.23 -24.54
C GLY A 798 5.78 -6.78 -24.29
N PRO A 799 6.38 -7.16 -23.13
CA PRO A 799 5.81 -8.04 -22.11
C PRO A 799 4.59 -7.44 -21.41
N TRP A 800 3.66 -8.30 -20.97
CA TRP A 800 2.47 -7.94 -20.21
C TRP A 800 2.58 -8.45 -18.78
N GLU A 801 2.37 -7.57 -17.81
CA GLU A 801 2.48 -7.86 -16.37
C GLU A 801 1.12 -7.78 -15.67
N THR A 802 0.85 -8.70 -14.75
CA THR A 802 -0.42 -8.81 -14.03
C THR A 802 -0.42 -7.95 -12.76
N MET A 803 -1.21 -6.88 -12.74
CA MET A 803 -1.30 -5.91 -11.64
C MET A 803 -2.20 -6.36 -10.47
N GLY A 804 -2.99 -7.42 -10.66
CA GLY A 804 -4.00 -7.88 -9.69
C GLY A 804 -5.41 -7.33 -9.97
N ASN A 805 -6.30 -7.46 -8.99
CA ASN A 805 -7.72 -7.10 -9.12
C ASN A 805 -7.95 -5.57 -9.04
N PRO A 806 -8.51 -4.92 -10.07
CA PRO A 806 -8.75 -3.47 -10.10
C PRO A 806 -10.05 -3.03 -9.41
N CYS A 807 -10.89 -3.93 -8.92
CA CYS A 807 -12.20 -3.60 -8.35
C CYS A 807 -12.08 -2.93 -6.97
N VAL A 808 -12.70 -1.76 -6.78
CA VAL A 808 -12.69 -0.98 -5.53
C VAL A 808 -14.12 -0.70 -5.08
N GLY A 809 -14.38 -0.76 -3.76
CA GLY A 809 -15.74 -0.63 -3.20
C GLY A 809 -16.52 -1.95 -3.16
N GLY A 810 -17.73 -1.91 -2.62
CA GLY A 810 -18.57 -3.08 -2.36
C GLY A 810 -18.01 -4.02 -1.27
N SER A 811 -18.69 -5.14 -1.03
CA SER A 811 -18.16 -6.23 -0.20
C SER A 811 -16.96 -6.94 -0.86
N LYS A 812 -16.23 -7.77 -0.09
CA LYS A 812 -15.13 -8.60 -0.65
C LYS A 812 -15.62 -9.42 -1.85
N ILE A 813 -16.78 -10.05 -1.75
CA ILE A 813 -17.28 -10.94 -2.81
C ILE A 813 -17.74 -10.18 -4.06
N PHE A 814 -18.25 -8.96 -3.92
CA PHE A 814 -18.48 -8.07 -5.07
C PHE A 814 -17.17 -7.84 -5.85
N ARG A 815 -16.04 -7.58 -5.18
CA ARG A 815 -14.74 -7.42 -5.85
C ARG A 815 -14.23 -8.72 -6.51
N HIS A 816 -14.48 -9.89 -5.91
CA HIS A 816 -14.01 -11.19 -6.44
C HIS A 816 -14.99 -11.82 -7.46
N THR A 817 -16.05 -11.11 -7.83
CA THR A 817 -17.01 -11.48 -8.90
C THR A 817 -17.15 -10.36 -9.95
N THR A 818 -16.25 -9.36 -9.92
CA THR A 818 -16.29 -8.16 -10.78
C THR A 818 -17.68 -7.50 -10.78
N PHE A 819 -18.24 -7.37 -9.58
CA PHE A 819 -19.59 -6.87 -9.30
C PHE A 819 -20.72 -7.73 -9.91
N PHE A 820 -20.51 -9.05 -9.92
CA PHE A 820 -21.32 -10.05 -10.62
C PHE A 820 -21.43 -9.73 -12.12
N ALA A 821 -20.29 -9.63 -12.81
CA ALA A 821 -20.19 -9.39 -14.25
C ALA A 821 -18.85 -9.87 -14.83
N GLN A 822 -18.71 -9.77 -16.16
CA GLN A 822 -17.54 -10.18 -16.93
C GLN A 822 -17.16 -9.03 -17.89
N SER A 823 -15.87 -8.75 -18.11
CA SER A 823 -15.44 -7.60 -18.94
C SER A 823 -15.87 -7.74 -20.42
N THR A 824 -15.96 -6.60 -21.12
CA THR A 824 -16.06 -6.61 -22.59
C THR A 824 -15.34 -5.45 -23.28
N PHE A 825 -15.35 -4.25 -22.70
CA PHE A 825 -14.77 -3.07 -23.34
C PHE A 825 -14.40 -1.96 -22.34
N VAL A 826 -13.62 -0.98 -22.78
CA VAL A 826 -13.31 0.25 -22.03
C VAL A 826 -13.44 1.46 -22.94
N ILE A 827 -14.31 2.42 -22.59
CA ILE A 827 -14.51 3.66 -23.35
C ILE A 827 -13.62 4.76 -22.75
N PRO A 828 -12.69 5.38 -23.50
CA PRO A 828 -11.99 6.58 -23.04
C PRO A 828 -12.94 7.79 -22.99
N LEU A 829 -12.75 8.69 -22.02
CA LEU A 829 -13.53 9.92 -21.91
C LEU A 829 -12.73 11.15 -22.38
N PRO A 830 -13.00 11.70 -23.58
CA PRO A 830 -12.41 12.96 -24.02
C PRO A 830 -12.60 14.07 -22.99
N GLY A 831 -11.55 14.87 -22.77
CA GLY A 831 -11.51 15.91 -21.74
C GLY A 831 -11.10 15.43 -20.33
N PHE A 832 -11.27 14.14 -20.01
CA PHE A 832 -10.94 13.55 -18.70
C PHE A 832 -9.91 12.42 -18.85
N PRO A 833 -8.67 12.71 -19.25
CA PRO A 833 -7.73 11.72 -19.81
C PRO A 833 -7.36 10.57 -18.87
N GLU A 834 -7.46 10.75 -17.55
CA GLU A 834 -7.20 9.70 -16.54
C GLU A 834 -8.44 8.85 -16.19
N THR A 835 -9.58 9.10 -16.84
CA THR A 835 -10.89 8.48 -16.55
C THR A 835 -11.49 7.81 -17.79
N PHE A 836 -12.05 6.63 -17.59
CA PHE A 836 -12.64 5.77 -18.61
C PHE A 836 -13.97 5.19 -18.09
N ILE A 837 -14.81 4.67 -18.98
CA ILE A 837 -15.94 3.80 -18.60
C ILE A 837 -15.50 2.36 -18.79
N PHE A 838 -15.48 1.57 -17.71
CA PHE A 838 -15.39 0.12 -17.79
C PHE A 838 -16.77 -0.45 -18.16
N MET A 839 -16.83 -1.26 -19.22
CA MET A 839 -18.02 -1.99 -19.64
C MET A 839 -17.88 -3.48 -19.32
N ALA A 840 -18.87 -4.02 -18.63
CA ALA A 840 -19.00 -5.44 -18.31
C ALA A 840 -20.46 -5.91 -18.41
N ASP A 841 -20.63 -7.18 -18.76
CA ASP A 841 -21.92 -7.86 -18.87
C ASP A 841 -22.17 -8.71 -17.61
N ARG A 842 -23.28 -8.46 -16.93
CA ARG A 842 -23.87 -9.37 -15.94
C ARG A 842 -24.75 -10.36 -16.69
N TRP A 843 -24.13 -11.45 -17.12
CA TRP A 843 -24.78 -12.52 -17.86
C TRP A 843 -25.85 -13.23 -17.03
N ASN A 844 -26.94 -13.59 -17.70
CA ASN A 844 -28.07 -14.30 -17.11
C ASN A 844 -28.26 -15.67 -17.81
N PRO A 845 -27.64 -16.75 -17.32
CA PRO A 845 -27.70 -18.05 -18.00
C PRO A 845 -29.08 -18.73 -18.00
N ALA A 846 -30.07 -18.20 -17.27
CA ALA A 846 -31.45 -18.71 -17.28
C ALA A 846 -32.36 -17.97 -18.27
N ASP A 847 -32.06 -16.71 -18.58
CA ASP A 847 -32.66 -15.96 -19.69
C ASP A 847 -31.65 -14.90 -20.18
N LEU A 848 -30.86 -15.23 -21.20
CA LEU A 848 -29.72 -14.43 -21.67
C LEU A 848 -30.14 -13.07 -22.24
N ARG A 849 -31.35 -12.98 -22.81
CA ARG A 849 -32.03 -11.72 -23.13
C ARG A 849 -32.12 -10.78 -21.93
N ASP A 850 -32.33 -11.37 -20.76
CA ASP A 850 -32.47 -10.71 -19.46
C ASP A 850 -31.11 -10.58 -18.73
N SER A 851 -30.00 -10.56 -19.47
CA SER A 851 -28.69 -10.09 -19.00
C SER A 851 -28.72 -8.57 -18.72
N ARG A 852 -27.65 -8.03 -18.10
CA ARG A 852 -27.61 -6.65 -17.60
C ARG A 852 -26.24 -6.00 -17.80
N TYR A 853 -26.21 -4.67 -17.89
CA TYR A 853 -24.96 -3.92 -18.07
C TYR A 853 -24.40 -3.37 -16.75
N ILE A 854 -23.11 -3.60 -16.53
CA ILE A 854 -22.30 -2.98 -15.48
C ILE A 854 -21.34 -1.99 -16.16
N TRP A 855 -21.77 -0.73 -16.25
CA TRP A 855 -20.94 0.38 -16.68
C TRP A 855 -20.49 1.15 -15.43
N LEU A 856 -19.17 1.32 -15.24
CA LEU A 856 -18.58 1.90 -14.03
C LEU A 856 -17.40 2.84 -14.36
N PRO A 857 -17.09 3.84 -13.51
CA PRO A 857 -15.94 4.69 -13.71
C PRO A 857 -14.64 3.93 -13.39
N LEU A 858 -13.74 3.91 -14.37
CA LEU A 858 -12.37 3.41 -14.24
C LEU A 858 -11.42 4.62 -14.21
N ILE A 859 -10.51 4.66 -13.25
CA ILE A 859 -9.49 5.72 -13.12
C ILE A 859 -8.09 5.07 -13.06
N VAL A 860 -7.12 5.66 -13.76
CA VAL A 860 -5.71 5.24 -13.73
C VAL A 860 -4.87 6.27 -12.96
N ARG A 861 -4.62 6.02 -11.67
CA ARG A 861 -3.92 6.98 -10.80
C ARG A 861 -3.29 6.35 -9.56
N GLY A 862 -2.01 6.66 -9.33
CA GLY A 862 -1.26 6.31 -8.11
C GLY A 862 -0.59 4.93 -8.16
N PRO A 863 0.17 4.54 -7.12
CA PRO A 863 0.80 3.22 -7.03
C PRO A 863 -0.24 2.11 -6.72
N VAL A 864 0.13 0.86 -7.01
CA VAL A 864 -0.73 -0.33 -6.82
C VAL A 864 -0.88 -0.69 -5.33
N ASP A 865 -2.08 -1.13 -4.92
CA ASP A 865 -2.43 -1.48 -3.53
C ASP A 865 -1.86 -2.82 -3.03
N ARG A 866 -1.18 -3.58 -3.89
CA ARG A 866 -0.52 -4.85 -3.57
C ARG A 866 0.85 -4.88 -4.24
N PRO A 867 1.88 -5.50 -3.62
CA PRO A 867 3.06 -5.93 -4.35
C PRO A 867 2.65 -6.94 -5.44
N LEU A 868 3.38 -6.94 -6.55
CA LEU A 868 3.16 -7.88 -7.65
C LEU A 868 3.53 -9.30 -7.19
N ASP A 869 2.60 -10.25 -7.29
CA ASP A 869 2.95 -11.66 -7.26
C ASP A 869 3.78 -11.95 -8.53
N TYR A 870 5.07 -12.29 -8.32
CA TYR A 870 6.08 -12.60 -9.35
C TYR A 870 6.59 -11.43 -10.24
N ASN A 871 7.41 -10.54 -9.68
CA ASN A 871 8.78 -10.31 -10.21
C ASN A 871 9.68 -9.39 -9.37
N PHE A 872 10.99 -9.68 -9.38
CA PHE A 872 12.05 -8.73 -9.01
C PHE A 872 12.45 -7.87 -10.23
N GLY A 873 11.62 -6.90 -10.60
CA GLY A 873 11.89 -6.01 -11.73
C GLY A 873 10.78 -4.98 -11.94
N PHE A 874 11.14 -3.69 -11.79
CA PHE A 874 10.27 -2.51 -11.95
C PHE A 874 9.58 -2.46 -13.34
N PRO A 875 8.31 -2.00 -13.46
CA PRO A 875 7.91 -0.67 -12.97
C PRO A 875 6.70 -0.59 -12.02
N LEU A 876 6.57 0.58 -11.36
CA LEU A 876 5.37 0.99 -10.63
C LEU A 876 4.28 1.44 -11.61
N TRP A 877 3.56 0.48 -12.20
CA TRP A 877 2.40 0.72 -13.05
C TRP A 877 1.39 1.65 -12.36
N SER A 878 0.79 2.60 -13.11
CA SER A 878 -0.26 3.44 -12.54
C SER A 878 -1.51 2.61 -12.30
N ARG A 879 -1.92 2.54 -11.03
CA ARG A 879 -3.03 1.72 -10.54
C ARG A 879 -4.32 1.96 -11.32
N VAL A 880 -4.77 0.93 -12.02
CA VAL A 880 -6.12 0.81 -12.57
C VAL A 880 -7.11 0.56 -11.41
N SER A 881 -8.17 1.36 -11.33
CA SER A 881 -9.21 1.23 -10.30
C SER A 881 -10.61 1.38 -10.90
N ILE A 882 -11.45 0.35 -10.76
CA ILE A 882 -12.86 0.34 -11.16
C ILE A 882 -13.69 0.52 -9.89
N PHE A 883 -14.40 1.65 -9.76
CA PHE A 883 -15.10 2.00 -8.51
C PHE A 883 -16.56 1.51 -8.54
N TRP A 884 -17.00 0.79 -7.50
CA TRP A 884 -18.41 0.43 -7.33
C TRP A 884 -19.26 1.64 -6.93
N HIS A 885 -20.33 1.83 -7.70
CA HIS A 885 -21.39 2.80 -7.44
C HIS A 885 -22.74 2.18 -7.75
N ARG A 886 -23.72 2.29 -6.83
CA ARG A 886 -25.12 1.91 -7.10
C ARG A 886 -25.77 2.84 -8.11
N LYS A 887 -25.33 4.10 -8.13
CA LYS A 887 -25.85 5.15 -9.00
C LYS A 887 -24.80 6.24 -9.22
N TRP A 888 -24.27 6.38 -10.43
CA TRP A 888 -23.23 7.37 -10.78
C TRP A 888 -23.55 8.09 -12.10
N ARG A 889 -22.82 9.16 -12.41
CA ARG A 889 -22.99 9.97 -13.63
C ARG A 889 -21.62 10.38 -14.19
N LEU A 890 -21.59 10.77 -15.46
CA LEU A 890 -20.39 11.35 -16.06
C LEU A 890 -20.04 12.72 -15.41
N PRO A 891 -18.76 13.16 -15.47
CA PRO A 891 -18.32 14.44 -14.93
C PRO A 891 -19.13 15.67 -15.42
N GLN A 892 -19.27 16.69 -14.58
CA GLN A 892 -19.91 17.95 -14.97
C GLN A 892 -19.03 18.74 -15.95
N GLY A 893 -19.57 19.00 -17.13
CA GLY A 893 -18.80 19.57 -18.23
C GLY A 893 -18.17 18.51 -19.14
N TRP A 894 -18.41 17.22 -18.88
CA TRP A 894 -18.40 16.25 -19.97
C TRP A 894 -19.59 16.56 -20.89
N SER A 895 -19.28 17.25 -21.99
CA SER A 895 -20.11 17.35 -23.18
C SER A 895 -19.23 16.98 -24.35
N VAL A 896 -19.72 16.15 -25.28
CA VAL A 896 -19.07 15.99 -26.59
C VAL A 896 -18.85 17.39 -27.18
N LEU A 897 -17.64 17.62 -27.70
CA LEU A 897 -17.14 18.94 -28.08
C LEU A 897 -18.11 19.68 -29.03
N LYS A 898 -18.33 20.96 -28.74
CA LYS A 898 -18.98 21.91 -29.66
C LYS A 898 -18.20 21.99 -30.97
#